data_AF-A0A923YCE2-F1
#
_entry.id   AF-A0A923YCE2-F1
#
_cell.length_a   1.000
_cell.length_b   1.000
_cell.length_c   1.000
_cell.angle_alpha   90.00
_cell.angle_beta   90.00
_cell.angle_gamma   90.00
#
_symmetry.space_group_name_H-M   'P 1'
#
loop_
_entity.id
_entity.type
_entity.pdbx_description
1 polymer ?
#
loop_
_entity_poly.entity_id
_entity_poly.type
_entity_poly.pdbx_seq_one_letter_code
_entity_poly.pdbx_strand_id
1 'polypeptide(L)'
;MLKFRQLFMLASLAVGLSSAAVAETIFVTNTNDSGAGSLRQAINDANANVSLTTILINIPGALGTDRIINVPTALPSFTTPVELRIDGAQTGKAVLKAPIINGPGAATTGLTFAAGSANSKVEFLSFRDFVFSIVLNAGVITINNNRFENNQGGIDIRPLASGGNTIKGNVFTTTNTGASAFAGVSAGNTIQGNGFTGEGINLSGGGNIIGGLGNADPNTFTNTPGASINLENGSGAIIQHNTINGSKGAGITVTGIDISILSNNLSNNVGWDITVGGNGHSHKIGDNQIIGDNGIFNGILLTSGSSYTVYNNTVSGGSIELQDLSSNSWYGPLSVTNNVIVNDPQGVSGHGALSLTNTTNARISGNEIHHNASNGIYLYNSTNNIILNNNIYENFRAGVNVGTSLYNKITRNVIRNNHADVNGGRTGIALTQKAAPTITSAKRVGSNFVITGTGTVANDTLEFFLSDRATRNATLAQNALSFQGAIKATGTTWTATLSAANYNSAEIYFIATATDVNATTSTFSKAVGVEINGPTAATTNYTSTYFAEYIPGATYSWWSTLPYSSVIQSGNQVSFNFNQVGTGTVSVGYTDPTTGAWKQYNLAVTVFGPAREGAADATPTVQSLAYPNPFVSTTQVTVEGTESISLQLFDDKGSLVYRSEGHAHGTSVELGNDLKAGIYTLKTISGGNIETTRIVKVQ
;
A
#
# COMPACT_ATOMS: atom_id res chain seq x y z
N MET A 1 -71.22 -18.54 -57.50
CA MET A 1 -71.10 -17.18 -56.94
C MET A 1 -70.43 -17.28 -55.59
N LEU A 2 -69.44 -16.50 -55.20
CA LEU A 2 -68.44 -15.66 -55.87
C LEU A 2 -67.66 -15.03 -54.70
N LYS A 3 -66.33 -14.97 -54.80
CA LYS A 3 -65.45 -13.91 -54.29
C LYS A 3 -65.38 -13.68 -52.77
N PHE A 4 -64.20 -13.94 -52.19
CA PHE A 4 -63.30 -12.90 -51.64
C PHE A 4 -61.99 -13.48 -51.07
N ARG A 5 -61.34 -14.39 -51.82
CA ARG A 5 -59.97 -14.86 -51.55
C ARG A 5 -59.21 -14.88 -52.86
N GLN A 6 -58.49 -13.81 -53.18
CA GLN A 6 -57.44 -13.67 -54.20
C GLN A 6 -57.37 -12.22 -54.68
N LEU A 7 -56.63 -11.37 -53.98
CA LEU A 7 -55.87 -10.25 -54.55
C LEU A 7 -54.87 -9.78 -53.49
N PHE A 8 -53.61 -9.60 -53.88
CA PHE A 8 -52.42 -9.28 -53.06
C PHE A 8 -51.59 -10.46 -52.49
N MET A 9 -51.41 -11.52 -53.27
CA MET A 9 -50.23 -12.41 -53.14
C MET A 9 -49.37 -12.31 -54.42
N LEU A 10 -48.90 -11.10 -54.72
CA LEU A 10 -47.95 -10.84 -55.83
C LEU A 10 -47.26 -9.47 -55.61
N ALA A 11 -46.67 -9.27 -54.43
CA ALA A 11 -45.70 -8.19 -54.16
C ALA A 11 -45.01 -8.40 -52.79
N SER A 12 -44.32 -9.54 -52.58
CA SER A 12 -43.45 -9.70 -51.41
C SER A 12 -42.45 -10.85 -51.56
N LEU A 13 -41.81 -10.95 -52.72
CA LEU A 13 -40.60 -11.77 -52.89
C LEU A 13 -39.54 -11.01 -53.68
N ALA A 14 -39.27 -9.78 -53.25
CA ALA A 14 -38.14 -8.97 -53.68
C ALA A 14 -37.85 -7.91 -52.61
N VAL A 15 -37.46 -8.34 -51.41
CA VAL A 15 -36.81 -7.46 -50.43
C VAL A 15 -35.63 -8.19 -49.85
N GLY A 16 -34.44 -7.79 -50.30
CA GLY A 16 -33.20 -7.93 -49.55
C GLY A 16 -32.55 -9.30 -49.56
N LEU A 17 -32.19 -9.81 -50.74
CA LEU A 17 -30.83 -10.36 -50.84
C LEU A 17 -29.89 -9.19 -50.51
N SER A 18 -29.58 -8.97 -49.22
CA SER A 18 -28.40 -8.22 -48.86
C SER A 18 -27.24 -9.06 -49.38
N SER A 19 -26.86 -8.81 -50.63
CA SER A 19 -25.52 -9.10 -51.12
C SER A 19 -24.61 -8.64 -49.98
N ALA A 20 -23.94 -9.58 -49.32
CA ALA A 20 -22.79 -9.23 -48.50
C ALA A 20 -21.88 -8.48 -49.46
N ALA A 21 -21.90 -7.14 -49.38
CA ALA A 21 -21.07 -6.30 -50.22
C ALA A 21 -19.64 -6.70 -49.86
N VAL A 22 -19.00 -7.43 -50.77
CA VAL A 22 -17.59 -7.77 -50.63
C VAL A 22 -16.88 -6.43 -50.62
N ALA A 23 -16.15 -6.13 -49.55
CA ALA A 23 -15.37 -4.90 -49.46
C ALA A 23 -14.48 -4.82 -50.70
N GLU A 24 -14.63 -3.76 -51.50
CA GLU A 24 -13.82 -3.57 -52.68
C GLU A 24 -12.36 -3.46 -52.24
N THR A 25 -11.47 -4.22 -52.88
CA THR A 25 -10.04 -4.19 -52.56
C THR A 25 -9.29 -3.40 -53.62
N ILE A 26 -8.63 -2.31 -53.20
CA ILE A 26 -7.85 -1.42 -54.04
C ILE A 26 -6.37 -1.59 -53.69
N PHE A 27 -5.51 -1.79 -54.69
CA PHE A 27 -4.09 -2.02 -54.48
C PHE A 27 -3.26 -0.75 -54.72
N VAL A 28 -2.38 -0.44 -53.77
CA VAL A 28 -1.29 0.51 -53.96
C VAL A 28 -0.04 -0.29 -54.37
N THR A 29 0.44 -0.08 -55.59
CA THR A 29 1.48 -0.91 -56.22
C THR A 29 2.76 -0.15 -56.53
N ASN A 30 2.78 1.17 -56.37
CA ASN A 30 3.98 1.98 -56.56
C ASN A 30 4.09 3.11 -55.51
N THR A 31 5.26 3.76 -55.48
CA THR A 31 5.60 4.84 -54.54
C THR A 31 5.38 6.24 -55.12
N ASN A 32 4.69 6.36 -56.27
CA ASN A 32 4.48 7.64 -56.92
C ASN A 32 3.48 8.49 -56.12
N ASP A 33 3.61 9.81 -56.15
CA ASP A 33 2.68 10.73 -55.48
C ASP A 33 1.28 10.76 -56.12
N SER A 34 1.18 10.46 -57.43
CA SER A 34 -0.07 10.45 -58.19
C SER A 34 -0.03 9.46 -59.35
N GLY A 35 -1.19 9.24 -59.99
CA GLY A 35 -1.36 8.30 -61.10
C GLY A 35 -1.78 6.90 -60.64
N ALA A 36 -2.07 6.02 -61.61
CA ALA A 36 -2.54 4.66 -61.35
C ALA A 36 -1.59 3.89 -60.42
N GLY A 37 -2.15 3.18 -59.44
CA GLY A 37 -1.39 2.39 -58.46
C GLY A 37 -0.72 3.19 -57.33
N SER A 38 -0.88 4.53 -57.28
CA SER A 38 -0.44 5.37 -56.18
C SER A 38 -1.43 5.36 -55.00
N LEU A 39 -0.95 5.69 -53.79
CA LEU A 39 -1.82 5.86 -52.62
C LEU A 39 -2.87 6.96 -52.83
N ARG A 40 -2.48 8.07 -53.47
CA ARG A 40 -3.40 9.18 -53.76
C ARG A 40 -4.56 8.75 -54.65
N GLN A 41 -4.28 7.97 -55.70
CA GLN A 41 -5.33 7.43 -56.57
C GLN A 41 -6.21 6.45 -55.81
N ALA A 42 -5.63 5.56 -54.99
CA ALA A 42 -6.40 4.61 -54.19
C ALA A 42 -7.35 5.30 -53.19
N ILE A 43 -6.95 6.43 -52.61
CA ILE A 43 -7.83 7.24 -51.75
C ILE A 43 -9.01 7.81 -52.54
N ASN A 44 -8.76 8.37 -53.74
CA ASN A 44 -9.83 8.89 -54.59
C ASN A 44 -10.82 7.80 -55.01
N ASP A 45 -10.30 6.64 -55.37
CA ASP A 45 -11.10 5.47 -55.77
C ASP A 45 -11.94 4.96 -54.59
N ALA A 46 -11.36 4.86 -53.38
CA ALA A 46 -12.10 4.50 -52.17
C ALA A 46 -13.19 5.53 -51.82
N ASN A 47 -12.92 6.83 -51.97
CA ASN A 47 -13.90 7.89 -51.72
C ASN A 47 -15.06 7.88 -52.71
N ALA A 48 -14.90 7.28 -53.90
CA ALA A 48 -16.00 7.08 -54.85
C ALA A 48 -16.96 5.96 -54.42
N ASN A 49 -16.59 5.17 -53.41
CA ASN A 49 -17.37 4.05 -52.87
C ASN A 49 -17.97 4.39 -51.51
N VAL A 50 -19.30 4.31 -51.41
CA VAL A 50 -20.03 4.59 -50.15
C VAL A 50 -19.91 3.48 -49.10
N SER A 51 -19.53 2.26 -49.51
CA SER A 51 -19.34 1.11 -48.62
C SER A 51 -17.88 1.01 -48.17
N LEU A 52 -17.63 0.19 -47.13
CA LEU A 52 -16.27 -0.08 -46.66
C LEU A 52 -15.38 -0.59 -47.81
N THR A 53 -14.28 0.11 -48.03
CA THR A 53 -13.26 -0.25 -49.04
C THR A 53 -11.97 -0.67 -48.33
N THR A 54 -11.32 -1.74 -48.79
CA THR A 54 -10.00 -2.14 -48.32
C THR A 54 -8.93 -1.58 -49.25
N ILE A 55 -8.02 -0.74 -48.74
CA ILE A 55 -6.82 -0.32 -49.46
C ILE A 55 -5.65 -1.17 -48.95
N LEU A 56 -5.06 -1.95 -49.85
CA LEU A 56 -3.94 -2.82 -49.55
C LEU A 56 -2.65 -2.27 -50.19
N ILE A 57 -1.65 -1.97 -49.35
CA ILE A 57 -0.33 -1.57 -49.85
C ILE A 57 0.45 -2.82 -50.24
N ASN A 58 0.62 -3.01 -51.55
CA ASN A 58 1.36 -4.12 -52.15
C ASN A 58 2.40 -3.60 -53.16
N ILE A 59 3.39 -2.86 -52.67
CA ILE A 59 4.48 -2.32 -53.49
C ILE A 59 5.60 -3.38 -53.62
N PRO A 60 5.96 -3.82 -54.84
CA PRO A 60 7.03 -4.79 -55.05
C PRO A 60 8.40 -4.27 -54.57
N GLY A 61 9.26 -5.18 -54.11
CA GLY A 61 10.66 -4.90 -53.84
C GLY A 61 11.35 -6.03 -53.06
N ALA A 62 12.63 -5.85 -52.72
CA ALA A 62 13.41 -6.85 -52.00
C ALA A 62 12.84 -7.12 -50.59
N LEU A 63 12.90 -8.37 -50.13
CA LEU A 63 12.44 -8.76 -48.79
C LEU A 63 13.17 -7.93 -47.72
N GLY A 64 12.42 -7.50 -46.71
CA GLY A 64 12.95 -6.73 -45.58
C GLY A 64 13.34 -5.27 -45.87
N THR A 65 13.14 -4.76 -47.09
CA THR A 65 13.37 -3.33 -47.38
C THR A 65 12.10 -2.51 -47.20
N ASP A 66 12.22 -1.34 -46.56
CA ASP A 66 11.10 -0.41 -46.37
C ASP A 66 10.57 0.10 -47.73
N ARG A 67 9.25 0.24 -47.83
CA ARG A 67 8.55 0.82 -48.99
C ARG A 67 8.19 2.26 -48.65
N ILE A 68 8.99 3.20 -49.14
CA ILE A 68 8.81 4.62 -48.84
C ILE A 68 7.90 5.26 -49.88
N ILE A 69 6.70 5.66 -49.46
CA ILE A 69 5.78 6.48 -50.24
C ILE A 69 6.04 7.93 -49.85
N ASN A 70 6.70 8.68 -50.72
CA ASN A 70 6.93 10.10 -50.51
C ASN A 70 5.62 10.86 -50.76
N VAL A 71 5.22 11.70 -49.80
CA VAL A 71 3.96 12.47 -49.84
C VAL A 71 4.29 13.96 -49.93
N PRO A 72 4.70 14.49 -51.12
CA PRO A 72 5.13 15.87 -51.24
C PRO A 72 4.04 16.91 -51.06
N THR A 73 2.80 16.56 -51.38
CA THR A 73 1.62 17.41 -51.23
C THR A 73 0.57 16.69 -50.41
N ALA A 74 -0.29 17.44 -49.71
CA ALA A 74 -1.34 16.86 -48.85
C ALA A 74 -2.18 15.82 -49.60
N LEU A 75 -2.43 14.65 -49.00
CA LEU A 75 -3.31 13.62 -49.55
C LEU A 75 -4.79 14.07 -49.46
N PRO A 76 -5.67 13.59 -50.37
CA PRO A 76 -7.11 13.76 -50.20
C PRO A 76 -7.56 13.16 -48.86
N SER A 77 -8.57 13.77 -48.22
CA SER A 77 -9.15 13.20 -47.00
C SER A 77 -10.02 11.98 -47.32
N PHE A 78 -10.07 11.00 -46.42
CA PHE A 78 -11.07 9.92 -46.49
C PHE A 78 -12.44 10.47 -46.13
N THR A 79 -13.43 10.27 -47.00
CA THR A 79 -14.83 10.69 -46.81
C THR A 79 -15.79 9.51 -46.66
N THR A 80 -15.31 8.29 -46.85
CA THR A 80 -16.06 7.03 -46.71
C THR A 80 -15.26 6.04 -45.86
N PRO A 81 -15.89 4.99 -45.29
CA PRO A 81 -15.18 4.02 -44.45
C PRO A 81 -14.10 3.25 -45.23
N VAL A 82 -12.90 3.15 -44.66
CA VAL A 82 -11.76 2.46 -45.28
C VAL A 82 -11.03 1.54 -44.31
N GLU A 83 -10.56 0.40 -44.78
CA GLU A 83 -9.51 -0.39 -44.10
C GLU A 83 -8.21 -0.21 -44.87
N LEU A 84 -7.27 0.55 -44.32
CA LEU A 84 -5.96 0.80 -44.90
C LEU A 84 -4.89 0.00 -44.15
N ARG A 85 -4.22 -0.92 -44.86
CA ARG A 85 -3.13 -1.73 -44.28
C ARG A 85 -2.10 -2.19 -45.30
N ILE A 86 -0.95 -2.64 -44.82
CA ILE A 86 0.02 -3.35 -45.65
C ILE A 86 -0.49 -4.75 -46.00
N ASP A 87 -0.14 -5.24 -47.20
CA ASP A 87 -0.33 -6.64 -47.55
C ASP A 87 0.53 -7.54 -46.63
N GLY A 88 -0.12 -8.46 -45.92
CA GLY A 88 0.53 -9.36 -44.97
C GLY A 88 1.55 -10.31 -45.60
N ALA A 89 1.58 -10.43 -46.93
CA ALA A 89 2.65 -11.12 -47.66
C ALA A 89 3.96 -10.32 -47.74
N GLN A 90 3.95 -9.02 -47.41
CA GLN A 90 5.14 -8.18 -47.43
C GLN A 90 5.92 -8.28 -46.11
N THR A 91 7.24 -8.40 -46.22
CA THR A 91 8.16 -8.54 -45.08
C THR A 91 8.86 -7.24 -44.65
N GLY A 92 8.66 -6.14 -45.39
CA GLY A 92 9.16 -4.79 -45.08
C GLY A 92 8.05 -3.85 -44.62
N LYS A 93 8.39 -2.69 -44.05
CA LYS A 93 7.39 -1.70 -43.60
C LYS A 93 6.89 -0.86 -44.78
N ALA A 94 5.61 -0.49 -44.77
CA ALA A 94 5.09 0.58 -45.61
C ALA A 94 5.24 1.91 -44.86
N VAL A 95 6.07 2.82 -45.38
CA VAL A 95 6.43 4.09 -44.74
C VAL A 95 5.85 5.26 -45.53
N LEU A 96 4.91 5.98 -44.94
CA LEU A 96 4.45 7.28 -45.42
C LEU A 96 5.41 8.34 -44.90
N LYS A 97 5.96 9.16 -45.79
CA LYS A 97 6.99 10.15 -45.44
C LYS A 97 6.70 11.51 -46.06
N ALA A 98 6.67 12.57 -45.24
CA ALA A 98 6.64 13.94 -45.74
C ALA A 98 8.01 14.40 -46.27
N PRO A 99 8.09 15.36 -47.20
CA PRO A 99 9.33 16.08 -47.51
C PRO A 99 9.79 16.86 -46.29
N ILE A 100 11.11 17.04 -46.18
CA ILE A 100 11.70 17.98 -45.23
C ILE A 100 11.09 19.37 -45.47
N ILE A 101 10.40 19.89 -44.45
CA ILE A 101 9.56 21.09 -44.47
C ILE A 101 10.38 22.30 -44.93
N ASN A 102 10.16 22.82 -46.16
CA ASN A 102 10.76 24.08 -46.63
C ASN A 102 9.96 24.75 -47.77
N GLY A 103 8.62 24.68 -47.78
CA GLY A 103 7.81 25.42 -48.77
C GLY A 103 6.29 25.43 -48.52
N PRO A 104 5.55 26.43 -49.05
CA PRO A 104 4.07 26.43 -49.06
C PRO A 104 3.52 25.22 -49.83
N GLY A 105 2.52 24.53 -49.27
CA GLY A 105 1.88 23.36 -49.90
C GLY A 105 2.53 21.99 -49.59
N ALA A 106 3.62 21.97 -48.82
CA ALA A 106 4.20 20.73 -48.31
C ALA A 106 3.18 19.94 -47.45
N ALA A 107 3.21 18.61 -47.54
CA ALA A 107 2.35 17.78 -46.70
C ALA A 107 2.73 17.93 -45.22
N THR A 108 1.93 18.69 -44.48
CA THR A 108 2.05 18.80 -43.02
C THR A 108 1.31 17.67 -42.32
N THR A 109 0.36 17.01 -43.00
CA THR A 109 -0.44 15.91 -42.46
C THR A 109 -0.30 14.65 -43.32
N GLY A 110 -0.19 13.48 -42.68
CA GLY A 110 -0.17 12.18 -43.36
C GLY A 110 -1.55 11.80 -43.88
N LEU A 111 -2.46 11.36 -43.00
CA LEU A 111 -3.82 10.97 -43.35
C LEU A 111 -4.85 11.85 -42.63
N THR A 112 -5.96 12.16 -43.31
CA THR A 112 -7.09 12.89 -42.71
C THR A 112 -8.38 12.11 -42.91
N PHE A 113 -9.10 11.85 -41.82
CA PHE A 113 -10.41 11.21 -41.81
C PHE A 113 -11.48 12.27 -41.62
N ALA A 114 -12.25 12.55 -42.67
CA ALA A 114 -13.32 13.56 -42.66
C ALA A 114 -14.66 12.94 -42.22
N ALA A 115 -15.69 13.79 -42.08
CA ALA A 115 -17.06 13.32 -41.85
C ALA A 115 -17.47 12.29 -42.92
N GLY A 116 -18.08 11.18 -42.49
CA GLY A 116 -18.46 10.05 -43.34
C GLY A 116 -17.48 8.86 -43.31
N SER A 117 -16.27 9.05 -42.77
CA SER A 117 -15.26 7.98 -42.67
C SER A 117 -15.31 7.14 -41.39
N ALA A 118 -16.39 7.21 -40.61
CA ALA A 118 -16.55 6.41 -39.40
C ALA A 118 -16.44 4.90 -39.69
N ASN A 119 -15.95 4.12 -38.73
CA ASN A 119 -15.60 2.70 -38.87
C ASN A 119 -14.36 2.43 -39.75
N SER A 120 -13.58 3.46 -40.09
CA SER A 120 -12.31 3.23 -40.76
C SER A 120 -11.28 2.61 -39.82
N LYS A 121 -10.32 1.90 -40.43
CA LYS A 121 -9.22 1.22 -39.75
C LYS A 121 -7.90 1.51 -40.46
N VAL A 122 -6.86 1.81 -39.70
CA VAL A 122 -5.48 1.94 -40.20
C VAL A 122 -4.57 1.03 -39.40
N GLU A 123 -3.83 0.15 -40.07
CA GLU A 123 -2.90 -0.74 -39.39
C GLU A 123 -1.62 -1.10 -40.15
N PHE A 124 -0.58 -1.40 -39.38
CA PHE A 124 0.72 -1.86 -39.85
C PHE A 124 1.45 -0.89 -40.79
N LEU A 125 1.24 0.42 -40.60
CA LEU A 125 1.93 1.48 -41.33
C LEU A 125 2.94 2.22 -40.45
N SER A 126 3.96 2.79 -41.09
CA SER A 126 4.87 3.75 -40.48
C SER A 126 4.62 5.16 -41.02
N PHE A 127 4.63 6.16 -40.14
CA PHE A 127 4.50 7.58 -40.46
C PHE A 127 5.77 8.32 -40.04
N ARG A 128 6.33 9.13 -40.95
CA ARG A 128 7.59 9.84 -40.70
C ARG A 128 7.59 11.28 -41.22
N ASP A 129 8.20 12.17 -40.43
CA ASP A 129 8.50 13.57 -40.75
C ASP A 129 7.26 14.48 -40.93
N PHE A 130 6.07 14.06 -40.48
CA PHE A 130 4.85 14.87 -40.55
C PHE A 130 4.71 15.84 -39.36
N VAL A 131 3.97 16.94 -39.55
CA VAL A 131 3.50 17.77 -38.43
C VAL A 131 2.46 16.99 -37.62
N PHE A 132 1.47 16.39 -38.30
CA PHE A 132 0.55 15.40 -37.72
C PHE A 132 0.51 14.17 -38.61
N SER A 133 0.71 12.99 -38.04
CA SER A 133 0.68 11.76 -38.84
C SER A 133 -0.73 11.42 -39.29
N ILE A 134 -1.71 11.54 -38.37
CA ILE A 134 -3.12 11.27 -38.62
C ILE A 134 -3.98 12.37 -37.99
N VAL A 135 -4.98 12.84 -38.72
CA VAL A 135 -6.01 13.76 -38.21
C VAL A 135 -7.38 13.06 -38.27
N LEU A 136 -8.08 13.02 -37.15
CA LEU A 136 -9.42 12.45 -37.03
C LEU A 136 -10.47 13.56 -36.88
N ASN A 137 -11.34 13.71 -37.88
CA ASN A 137 -12.54 14.55 -37.81
C ASN A 137 -13.84 13.73 -37.75
N ALA A 138 -13.74 12.41 -37.65
CA ALA A 138 -14.85 11.47 -37.47
C ALA A 138 -14.56 10.54 -36.28
N GLY A 139 -15.62 10.04 -35.62
CA GLY A 139 -15.52 9.07 -34.52
C GLY A 139 -15.46 7.62 -35.02
N VAL A 140 -15.28 6.68 -34.07
CA VAL A 140 -15.24 5.23 -34.34
C VAL A 140 -14.15 4.83 -35.35
N ILE A 141 -12.98 5.47 -35.27
CA ILE A 141 -11.81 5.12 -36.07
C ILE A 141 -10.90 4.20 -35.26
N THR A 142 -10.40 3.14 -35.89
CA THR A 142 -9.44 2.22 -35.28
C THR A 142 -8.04 2.45 -35.83
N ILE A 143 -7.10 2.85 -34.98
CA ILE A 143 -5.69 3.01 -35.34
C ILE A 143 -4.88 1.95 -34.58
N ASN A 144 -4.40 0.93 -35.28
CA ASN A 144 -3.89 -0.29 -34.67
C ASN A 144 -2.50 -0.67 -35.19
N ASN A 145 -1.55 -0.99 -34.30
CA ASN A 145 -0.24 -1.54 -34.67
C ASN A 145 0.55 -0.70 -35.70
N ASN A 146 0.45 0.62 -35.64
CA ASN A 146 1.22 1.54 -36.47
C ASN A 146 2.46 2.06 -35.74
N ARG A 147 3.37 2.68 -36.49
CA ARG A 147 4.59 3.29 -35.96
C ARG A 147 4.69 4.74 -36.38
N PHE A 148 5.00 5.61 -35.42
CA PHE A 148 5.12 7.05 -35.61
C PHE A 148 6.56 7.45 -35.27
N GLU A 149 7.32 7.90 -36.27
CA GLU A 149 8.76 8.18 -36.14
C GLU A 149 9.09 9.61 -36.56
N ASN A 150 9.82 10.36 -35.75
CA ASN A 150 10.31 11.70 -36.10
C ASN A 150 9.21 12.66 -36.60
N ASN A 151 7.99 12.51 -36.08
CA ASN A 151 6.89 13.44 -36.36
C ASN A 151 6.91 14.56 -35.32
N GLN A 152 6.35 15.73 -35.66
CA GLN A 152 6.08 16.79 -34.67
C GLN A 152 4.85 16.45 -33.81
N GLY A 153 3.97 15.59 -34.31
CA GLY A 153 2.76 15.12 -33.65
C GLY A 153 2.28 13.79 -34.23
N GLY A 154 1.77 12.92 -33.35
CA GLY A 154 1.23 11.61 -33.72
C GLY A 154 -0.16 11.74 -34.35
N ILE A 155 -1.20 11.72 -33.51
CA ILE A 155 -2.60 11.73 -33.91
C ILE A 155 -3.31 12.95 -33.32
N ASP A 156 -3.93 13.76 -34.18
CA ASP A 156 -4.78 14.90 -33.79
C ASP A 156 -6.26 14.49 -33.85
N ILE A 157 -6.96 14.51 -32.71
CA ILE A 157 -8.36 14.12 -32.56
C ILE A 157 -9.25 15.36 -32.38
N ARG A 158 -9.90 15.77 -33.46
CA ARG A 158 -10.64 17.04 -33.53
C ARG A 158 -12.05 16.95 -32.93
N PRO A 159 -12.67 18.08 -32.52
CA PRO A 159 -13.93 18.08 -31.78
C PRO A 159 -15.11 17.41 -32.50
N LEU A 160 -15.12 17.39 -33.84
CA LEU A 160 -16.18 16.76 -34.65
C LEU A 160 -16.05 15.23 -34.71
N ALA A 161 -14.96 14.65 -34.20
CA ALA A 161 -14.83 13.21 -34.03
C ALA A 161 -15.64 12.77 -32.80
N SER A 162 -16.91 12.40 -33.02
CA SER A 162 -17.87 11.98 -31.99
C SER A 162 -17.49 10.63 -31.36
N GLY A 163 -16.44 10.64 -30.53
CA GLY A 163 -16.00 9.56 -29.64
C GLY A 163 -15.85 8.15 -30.22
N GLY A 164 -15.52 7.19 -29.36
CA GLY A 164 -15.42 5.77 -29.73
C GLY A 164 -14.21 5.40 -30.58
N ASN A 165 -13.23 6.28 -30.75
CA ASN A 165 -11.99 5.90 -31.45
C ASN A 165 -11.20 4.90 -30.59
N THR A 166 -10.61 3.91 -31.25
CA THR A 166 -9.79 2.88 -30.61
C THR A 166 -8.37 2.99 -31.14
N ILE A 167 -7.42 3.23 -30.25
CA ILE A 167 -6.02 3.40 -30.57
C ILE A 167 -5.22 2.37 -29.80
N LYS A 168 -4.68 1.37 -30.49
CA LYS A 168 -4.08 0.20 -29.86
C LYS A 168 -2.78 -0.27 -30.49
N GLY A 169 -1.83 -0.74 -29.68
CA GLY A 169 -0.65 -1.44 -30.17
C GLY A 169 0.34 -0.57 -30.97
N ASN A 170 0.16 0.75 -30.98
CA ASN A 170 0.99 1.64 -31.76
C ASN A 170 2.27 2.00 -31.00
N VAL A 171 3.32 2.37 -31.75
CA VAL A 171 4.60 2.81 -31.20
C VAL A 171 4.91 4.23 -31.65
N PHE A 172 5.12 5.13 -30.68
CA PHE A 172 5.45 6.53 -30.87
C PHE A 172 6.89 6.77 -30.43
N THR A 173 7.72 7.22 -31.37
CA THR A 173 9.13 7.54 -31.13
C THR A 173 9.43 8.90 -31.74
N THR A 174 9.78 9.87 -30.91
CA THR A 174 10.06 11.22 -31.37
C THR A 174 11.45 11.68 -30.97
N THR A 175 11.97 12.62 -31.76
CA THR A 175 13.19 13.37 -31.45
C THR A 175 12.89 14.85 -31.18
N ASN A 176 11.63 15.29 -31.29
CA ASN A 176 11.24 16.69 -31.16
C ASN A 176 10.70 16.98 -29.76
N THR A 177 11.39 17.87 -29.04
CA THR A 177 10.96 18.35 -27.72
C THR A 177 9.62 19.07 -27.83
N GLY A 178 8.58 18.55 -27.14
CA GLY A 178 7.23 19.14 -27.09
C GLY A 178 6.20 18.48 -28.00
N ALA A 179 6.56 17.45 -28.76
CA ALA A 179 5.60 16.65 -29.53
C ALA A 179 4.66 15.85 -28.60
N SER A 180 3.38 15.80 -28.97
CA SER A 180 2.39 14.93 -28.31
C SER A 180 2.00 13.79 -29.25
N ALA A 181 1.96 12.58 -28.73
CA ALA A 181 1.51 11.41 -29.47
C ALA A 181 0.02 11.53 -29.80
N PHE A 182 -0.74 12.15 -28.89
CA PHE A 182 -2.12 12.56 -29.10
C PHE A 182 -2.32 14.01 -28.70
N ALA A 183 -3.02 14.75 -29.55
CA ALA A 183 -3.53 16.08 -29.26
C ALA A 183 -5.03 16.12 -29.63
N GLY A 184 -5.86 16.87 -28.89
CA GLY A 184 -7.23 17.10 -29.33
C GLY A 184 -8.27 17.23 -28.22
N VAL A 185 -9.54 17.36 -28.62
CA VAL A 185 -10.65 17.72 -27.71
C VAL A 185 -11.83 16.73 -27.76
N SER A 186 -11.55 15.45 -28.01
CA SER A 186 -12.57 14.42 -28.16
C SER A 186 -12.78 13.59 -26.88
N ALA A 187 -14.04 13.24 -26.64
CA ALA A 187 -14.49 12.41 -25.52
C ALA A 187 -14.64 10.93 -25.94
N GLY A 188 -14.54 9.99 -24.99
CA GLY A 188 -14.91 8.59 -25.22
C GLY A 188 -13.92 7.77 -26.07
N ASN A 189 -12.64 8.12 -26.09
CA ASN A 189 -11.62 7.36 -26.81
C ASN A 189 -11.06 6.23 -25.93
N THR A 190 -10.66 5.12 -26.56
CA THR A 190 -9.94 4.01 -25.90
C THR A 190 -8.51 3.95 -26.42
N ILE A 191 -7.53 4.10 -25.54
CA ILE A 191 -6.10 4.13 -25.86
C ILE A 191 -5.38 3.09 -25.02
N GLN A 192 -4.95 1.96 -25.61
CA GLN A 192 -4.37 0.84 -24.84
C GLN A 192 -3.22 0.13 -25.57
N GLY A 193 -2.28 -0.46 -24.84
CA GLY A 193 -1.21 -1.25 -25.44
C GLY A 193 -0.24 -0.48 -26.33
N ASN A 194 -0.18 0.85 -26.22
CA ASN A 194 0.71 1.68 -27.02
C ASN A 194 2.03 1.95 -26.29
N GLY A 195 3.12 2.10 -27.03
CA GLY A 195 4.43 2.47 -26.50
C GLY A 195 4.80 3.90 -26.88
N PHE A 196 5.19 4.71 -25.91
CA PHE A 196 5.56 6.11 -26.07
C PHE A 196 6.98 6.36 -25.59
N THR A 197 7.85 6.84 -26.48
CA THR A 197 9.21 7.25 -26.16
C THR A 197 9.40 8.71 -26.55
N GLY A 198 9.46 9.60 -25.55
CA GLY A 198 9.59 11.04 -25.76
C GLY A 198 8.30 11.80 -26.08
N GLU A 199 7.13 11.16 -26.01
CA GLU A 199 5.81 11.78 -26.23
C GLU A 199 4.81 11.35 -25.15
N GLY A 200 3.81 12.20 -24.89
CA GLY A 200 2.70 11.90 -24.00
C GLY A 200 1.33 12.00 -24.70
N ILE A 201 0.28 11.77 -23.93
CA ILE A 201 -1.12 11.98 -24.31
C ILE A 201 -1.54 13.35 -23.81
N ASN A 202 -2.06 14.20 -24.70
CA ASN A 202 -2.68 15.47 -24.31
C ASN A 202 -4.07 15.57 -24.93
N LEU A 203 -5.12 15.33 -24.15
CA LEU A 203 -6.50 15.36 -24.62
C LEU A 203 -7.36 16.23 -23.73
N SER A 204 -8.44 16.77 -24.29
CA SER A 204 -9.54 17.30 -23.50
C SER A 204 -10.84 16.57 -23.80
N GLY A 205 -11.75 16.55 -22.82
CA GLY A 205 -13.07 15.93 -22.94
C GLY A 205 -13.20 14.63 -22.13
N GLY A 206 -14.44 14.29 -21.77
CA GLY A 206 -14.75 13.22 -20.83
C GLY A 206 -14.72 11.80 -21.38
N GLY A 207 -14.85 10.81 -20.51
CA GLY A 207 -15.09 9.40 -20.85
C GLY A 207 -13.93 8.68 -21.56
N ASN A 208 -12.75 9.27 -21.59
CA ASN A 208 -11.57 8.64 -22.19
C ASN A 208 -11.05 7.49 -21.31
N ILE A 209 -10.74 6.35 -21.93
CA ILE A 209 -10.16 5.17 -21.30
C ILE A 209 -8.70 5.05 -21.77
N ILE A 210 -7.76 5.12 -20.83
CA ILE A 210 -6.32 5.07 -21.11
C ILE A 210 -5.71 3.90 -20.34
N GLY A 211 -5.29 2.90 -21.10
CA GLY A 211 -4.78 1.60 -20.67
C GLY A 211 -5.86 0.53 -20.71
N GLY A 212 -5.45 -0.74 -20.64
CA GLY A 212 -6.34 -1.87 -20.88
C GLY A 212 -7.25 -2.22 -19.70
N LEU A 213 -8.27 -3.07 -19.95
CA LEU A 213 -9.06 -3.69 -18.89
C LEU A 213 -8.24 -4.84 -18.28
N GLY A 214 -7.66 -4.62 -17.09
CA GLY A 214 -6.77 -5.58 -16.43
C GLY A 214 -5.32 -5.51 -16.92
N ASN A 215 -4.53 -6.55 -16.65
CA ASN A 215 -3.11 -6.63 -17.03
C ASN A 215 -2.86 -6.78 -18.56
N ALA A 216 -3.91 -6.81 -19.38
CA ALA A 216 -3.78 -6.92 -20.83
C ALA A 216 -3.63 -5.52 -21.45
N ASP A 217 -2.66 -5.34 -22.35
CA ASP A 217 -2.43 -4.12 -23.12
C ASP A 217 -2.15 -2.82 -22.29
N PRO A 218 -1.15 -2.81 -21.40
CA PRO A 218 -0.72 -1.57 -20.74
C PRO A 218 -0.15 -0.58 -21.77
N ASN A 219 -0.44 0.71 -21.62
CA ASN A 219 0.39 1.70 -22.30
C ASN A 219 1.71 1.86 -21.55
N THR A 220 2.81 2.05 -22.27
CA THR A 220 4.14 2.28 -21.69
C THR A 220 4.66 3.64 -22.10
N PHE A 221 5.02 4.48 -21.13
CA PHE A 221 5.59 5.79 -21.35
C PHE A 221 7.02 5.84 -20.84
N THR A 222 7.93 6.37 -21.63
CA THR A 222 9.34 6.51 -21.28
C THR A 222 9.87 7.89 -21.67
N ASN A 223 10.47 8.57 -20.70
CA ASN A 223 11.17 9.85 -20.87
C ASN A 223 10.33 10.94 -21.55
N THR A 224 9.08 11.13 -21.10
CA THR A 224 8.20 12.16 -21.67
C THR A 224 8.68 13.57 -21.28
N PRO A 225 8.71 14.55 -22.20
CA PRO A 225 9.24 15.89 -21.93
C PRO A 225 8.33 16.77 -21.06
N GLY A 226 7.06 16.38 -20.91
CA GLY A 226 6.09 16.95 -19.98
C GLY A 226 5.31 15.81 -19.33
N ALA A 227 4.04 16.05 -18.94
CA ALA A 227 3.20 14.99 -18.39
C ALA A 227 3.02 13.82 -19.38
N SER A 228 3.09 12.58 -18.90
CA SER A 228 2.88 11.42 -19.77
C SER A 228 1.41 11.29 -20.19
N ILE A 229 0.49 11.58 -19.27
CA ILE A 229 -0.95 11.69 -19.55
C ILE A 229 -1.45 13.02 -18.99
N ASN A 230 -1.97 13.89 -19.86
CA ASN A 230 -2.65 15.13 -19.50
C ASN A 230 -4.08 15.10 -20.04
N LEU A 231 -5.07 15.16 -19.15
CA LEU A 231 -6.49 15.21 -19.49
C LEU A 231 -7.16 16.46 -18.91
N GLU A 232 -7.53 17.38 -19.79
CA GLU A 232 -8.30 18.58 -19.41
C GLU A 232 -9.80 18.32 -19.57
N ASN A 233 -10.62 18.67 -18.56
CA ASN A 233 -12.06 18.37 -18.58
C ASN A 233 -12.37 16.87 -18.84
N GLY A 234 -11.54 15.98 -18.31
CA GLY A 234 -11.59 14.52 -18.42
C GLY A 234 -12.66 13.86 -17.56
N SER A 235 -13.86 14.43 -17.48
CA SER A 235 -14.93 13.89 -16.64
C SER A 235 -15.29 12.45 -17.02
N GLY A 236 -15.34 11.52 -16.07
CA GLY A 236 -15.58 10.09 -16.35
C GLY A 236 -14.39 9.35 -16.95
N ALA A 237 -13.18 9.94 -16.93
CA ALA A 237 -11.98 9.28 -17.46
C ALA A 237 -11.55 8.10 -16.58
N ILE A 238 -11.08 7.04 -17.23
CA ILE A 238 -10.52 5.85 -16.59
C ILE A 238 -9.08 5.70 -17.07
N ILE A 239 -8.12 5.82 -16.17
CA ILE A 239 -6.69 5.67 -16.46
C ILE A 239 -6.19 4.51 -15.63
N GLN A 240 -5.86 3.40 -16.28
CA GLN A 240 -5.54 2.18 -15.57
C GLN A 240 -4.50 1.31 -16.26
N HIS A 241 -3.73 0.56 -15.46
CA HIS A 241 -2.71 -0.36 -15.97
C HIS A 241 -1.68 0.28 -16.91
N ASN A 242 -1.35 1.55 -16.72
CA ASN A 242 -0.27 2.19 -17.47
C ASN A 242 1.05 2.05 -16.72
N THR A 243 2.15 1.94 -17.46
CA THR A 243 3.52 2.01 -16.93
C THR A 243 4.16 3.32 -17.38
N ILE A 244 4.53 4.17 -16.43
CA ILE A 244 5.10 5.49 -16.67
C ILE A 244 6.46 5.57 -16.00
N ASN A 245 7.50 5.88 -16.78
CA ASN A 245 8.86 6.00 -16.29
C ASN A 245 9.58 7.23 -16.85
N GLY A 246 10.08 8.10 -15.97
CA GLY A 246 11.01 9.16 -16.35
C GLY A 246 10.34 10.40 -16.97
N SER A 247 9.07 10.66 -16.66
CA SER A 247 8.42 11.91 -17.07
C SER A 247 9.15 13.12 -16.51
N LYS A 248 9.40 14.14 -17.35
CA LYS A 248 9.95 15.44 -16.91
C LYS A 248 8.90 16.35 -16.28
N GLY A 249 7.61 16.04 -16.47
CA GLY A 249 6.50 16.65 -15.74
C GLY A 249 5.89 15.67 -14.75
N ALA A 250 4.57 15.79 -14.54
CA ALA A 250 3.82 14.79 -13.79
C ALA A 250 3.78 13.44 -14.53
N GLY A 251 3.48 12.35 -13.83
CA GLY A 251 3.13 11.12 -14.54
C GLY A 251 1.76 11.26 -15.20
N ILE A 252 0.75 11.54 -14.38
CA ILE A 252 -0.65 11.70 -14.77
C ILE A 252 -1.18 13.02 -14.22
N THR A 253 -1.79 13.85 -15.07
CA THR A 253 -2.54 15.04 -14.69
C THR A 253 -3.95 14.97 -15.26
N VAL A 254 -4.97 15.10 -14.42
CA VAL A 254 -6.38 15.08 -14.86
C VAL A 254 -7.19 16.14 -14.13
N THR A 255 -8.07 16.81 -14.86
CA THR A 255 -9.14 17.65 -14.31
C THR A 255 -10.51 17.17 -14.75
N GLY A 256 -11.55 17.35 -13.93
CA GLY A 256 -12.92 16.90 -14.28
C GLY A 256 -13.70 16.39 -13.06
N ILE A 257 -14.74 15.58 -13.29
CA ILE A 257 -15.50 14.85 -12.26
C ILE A 257 -15.41 13.33 -12.50
N ASP A 258 -15.65 12.49 -11.50
CA ASP A 258 -15.75 11.03 -11.66
C ASP A 258 -14.55 10.39 -12.36
N ILE A 259 -13.34 10.78 -11.92
CA ILE A 259 -12.08 10.29 -12.50
C ILE A 259 -11.65 9.03 -11.75
N SER A 260 -11.28 7.98 -12.48
CA SER A 260 -10.70 6.76 -11.92
C SER A 260 -9.25 6.57 -12.39
N ILE A 261 -8.30 6.55 -11.45
CA ILE A 261 -6.87 6.29 -11.70
C ILE A 261 -6.48 5.02 -10.92
N LEU A 262 -6.40 3.89 -11.62
CA LEU A 262 -6.37 2.58 -10.98
C LEU A 262 -5.20 1.71 -11.46
N SER A 263 -4.48 1.04 -10.56
CA SER A 263 -3.51 0.00 -10.94
C SER A 263 -2.42 0.46 -11.92
N ASN A 264 -1.97 1.72 -11.84
CA ASN A 264 -0.87 2.23 -12.65
C ASN A 264 0.48 2.06 -11.91
N ASN A 265 1.56 1.88 -12.67
CA ASN A 265 2.93 1.85 -12.16
C ASN A 265 3.67 3.11 -12.63
N LEU A 266 4.07 3.95 -11.67
CA LEU A 266 4.72 5.23 -11.93
C LEU A 266 6.07 5.26 -11.22
N SER A 267 7.11 5.62 -11.96
CA SER A 267 8.46 5.70 -11.41
C SER A 267 9.27 6.82 -12.03
N ASN A 268 10.24 7.33 -11.27
CA ASN A 268 11.28 8.24 -11.78
C ASN A 268 10.77 9.54 -12.40
N ASN A 269 9.54 9.95 -12.10
CA ASN A 269 8.98 11.20 -12.60
C ASN A 269 9.57 12.39 -11.83
N VAL A 270 9.68 13.55 -12.48
CA VAL A 270 10.29 14.76 -11.89
C VAL A 270 9.25 15.60 -11.14
N GLY A 271 8.02 15.66 -11.65
CA GLY A 271 6.88 16.25 -10.94
C GLY A 271 6.02 15.17 -10.26
N TRP A 272 4.88 15.59 -9.71
CA TRP A 272 3.91 14.71 -9.07
C TRP A 272 3.58 13.49 -9.94
N ASP A 273 3.63 12.28 -9.38
CA ASP A 273 3.28 11.08 -10.14
C ASP A 273 1.81 11.13 -10.57
N ILE A 274 0.92 11.55 -9.67
CA ILE A 274 -0.49 11.75 -9.96
C ILE A 274 -0.93 13.11 -9.44
N THR A 275 -1.52 13.92 -10.32
CA THR A 275 -2.24 15.14 -9.96
C THR A 275 -3.69 15.05 -10.42
N VAL A 276 -4.63 15.22 -9.48
CA VAL A 276 -6.05 15.36 -9.78
C VAL A 276 -6.52 16.72 -9.31
N GLY A 277 -7.17 17.47 -10.20
CA GLY A 277 -7.61 18.84 -9.95
C GLY A 277 -8.99 19.18 -10.47
N GLY A 278 -9.46 20.37 -10.12
CA GLY A 278 -10.75 20.93 -10.55
C GLY A 278 -11.84 20.80 -9.49
N ASN A 279 -12.98 21.48 -9.69
CA ASN A 279 -14.12 21.48 -8.75
C ASN A 279 -14.95 20.19 -8.81
N GLY A 280 -14.27 19.04 -8.93
CA GLY A 280 -14.88 17.76 -9.21
C GLY A 280 -15.42 17.02 -7.98
N HIS A 281 -16.13 15.91 -8.24
CA HIS A 281 -16.57 14.97 -7.22
C HIS A 281 -16.45 13.52 -7.68
N SER A 282 -16.37 12.59 -6.71
CA SER A 282 -16.37 11.13 -6.92
C SER A 282 -15.12 10.57 -7.58
N HIS A 283 -13.95 11.11 -7.24
CA HIS A 283 -12.67 10.63 -7.76
C HIS A 283 -12.22 9.36 -7.05
N LYS A 284 -11.59 8.43 -7.79
CA LYS A 284 -11.02 7.18 -7.27
C LYS A 284 -9.56 7.09 -7.69
N ILE A 285 -8.68 6.95 -6.71
CA ILE A 285 -7.25 6.76 -6.93
C ILE A 285 -6.85 5.52 -6.14
N GLY A 286 -6.65 4.39 -6.80
CA GLY A 286 -6.40 3.15 -6.07
C GLY A 286 -5.54 2.11 -6.74
N ASP A 287 -4.94 1.26 -5.90
CA ASP A 287 -4.07 0.15 -6.30
C ASP A 287 -2.87 0.60 -7.15
N ASN A 288 -2.47 1.89 -7.12
CA ASN A 288 -1.32 2.38 -7.88
C ASN A 288 -0.01 2.12 -7.14
N GLN A 289 1.05 1.81 -7.89
CA GLN A 289 2.41 1.68 -7.39
C GLN A 289 3.21 2.90 -7.84
N ILE A 290 3.75 3.65 -6.88
CA ILE A 290 4.49 4.88 -7.11
C ILE A 290 5.86 4.78 -6.43
N ILE A 291 6.91 4.98 -7.21
CA ILE A 291 8.31 4.95 -6.76
C ILE A 291 8.99 6.27 -7.17
N GLY A 292 9.03 7.21 -6.23
CA GLY A 292 9.57 8.55 -6.38
C GLY A 292 11.06 8.61 -6.06
N ASP A 293 11.91 8.57 -7.08
CA ASP A 293 13.38 8.57 -6.89
C ASP A 293 14.08 9.83 -7.45
N ASN A 294 13.36 10.79 -8.06
CA ASN A 294 13.99 11.84 -8.89
C ASN A 294 13.49 13.29 -8.70
N GLY A 295 12.57 13.56 -7.78
CA GLY A 295 11.95 14.88 -7.62
C GLY A 295 11.76 15.34 -6.18
N ILE A 296 11.56 16.65 -6.00
CA ILE A 296 11.11 17.23 -4.72
C ILE A 296 9.62 16.92 -4.51
N PHE A 297 8.82 16.86 -5.58
CA PHE A 297 7.37 16.62 -5.53
C PHE A 297 7.03 15.26 -6.15
N ASN A 298 6.97 14.20 -5.34
CA ASN A 298 6.62 12.85 -5.79
C ASN A 298 5.37 12.36 -5.04
N GLY A 299 4.65 11.42 -5.63
CA GLY A 299 3.45 10.83 -5.05
C GLY A 299 2.15 11.37 -5.64
N ILE A 300 1.16 11.61 -4.78
CA ILE A 300 -0.22 11.93 -5.19
C ILE A 300 -0.61 13.30 -4.66
N LEU A 301 -0.98 14.21 -5.56
CA LEU A 301 -1.54 15.51 -5.22
C LEU A 301 -3.01 15.60 -5.65
N LEU A 302 -3.87 15.91 -4.68
CA LEU A 302 -5.30 16.14 -4.89
C LEU A 302 -5.62 17.60 -4.54
N THR A 303 -6.15 18.34 -5.51
CA THR A 303 -6.41 19.77 -5.38
C THR A 303 -7.84 20.12 -5.71
N SER A 304 -8.47 20.95 -4.87
CA SER A 304 -9.82 21.47 -5.09
C SER A 304 -10.90 20.37 -5.27
N GLY A 305 -12.16 20.77 -5.18
CA GLY A 305 -13.29 19.85 -5.30
C GLY A 305 -13.61 19.10 -4.02
N SER A 306 -14.26 17.96 -4.19
CA SER A 306 -14.94 17.24 -3.12
C SER A 306 -14.90 15.73 -3.39
N SER A 307 -15.01 14.90 -2.36
CA SER A 307 -15.18 13.45 -2.50
C SER A 307 -14.10 12.73 -3.34
N TYR A 308 -13.01 12.39 -2.66
CA TYR A 308 -11.95 11.52 -3.19
C TYR A 308 -11.93 10.21 -2.40
N THR A 309 -11.77 9.09 -3.10
CA THR A 309 -11.49 7.79 -2.50
C THR A 309 -10.09 7.35 -2.92
N VAL A 310 -9.13 7.43 -1.99
CA VAL A 310 -7.73 7.08 -2.21
C VAL A 310 -7.43 5.79 -1.46
N TYR A 311 -7.14 4.70 -2.16
CA TYR A 311 -7.05 3.38 -1.51
C TYR A 311 -6.00 2.45 -2.05
N ASN A 312 -5.38 1.63 -1.19
CA ASN A 312 -4.44 0.58 -1.58
C ASN A 312 -3.26 1.05 -2.45
N ASN A 313 -2.91 2.33 -2.43
CA ASN A 313 -1.74 2.82 -3.17
C ASN A 313 -0.48 2.53 -2.36
N THR A 314 0.60 2.20 -3.05
CA THR A 314 1.95 2.15 -2.48
C THR A 314 2.72 3.36 -3.00
N VAL A 315 3.10 4.26 -2.10
CA VAL A 315 3.87 5.47 -2.40
C VAL A 315 5.21 5.37 -1.67
N SER A 316 6.27 5.08 -2.40
CA SER A 316 7.65 5.10 -1.90
C SER A 316 8.36 6.33 -2.44
N GLY A 317 9.08 7.07 -1.60
CA GLY A 317 9.87 8.22 -2.07
C GLY A 317 9.04 9.48 -2.40
N GLY A 318 7.80 9.55 -1.90
CA GLY A 318 6.87 10.67 -2.13
C GLY A 318 5.76 10.73 -1.09
N SER A 319 4.88 11.72 -1.22
CA SER A 319 3.80 12.00 -0.27
C SER A 319 2.40 11.87 -0.92
N ILE A 320 1.37 11.79 -0.08
CA ILE A 320 -0.01 12.01 -0.50
C ILE A 320 -0.48 13.34 0.09
N GLU A 321 -0.90 14.26 -0.76
CA GLU A 321 -1.31 15.61 -0.37
C GLU A 321 -2.75 15.92 -0.77
N LEU A 322 -3.52 16.36 0.23
CA LEU A 322 -4.90 16.79 0.11
C LEU A 322 -4.92 18.30 0.34
N GLN A 323 -5.25 19.08 -0.69
CA GLN A 323 -5.22 20.54 -0.64
C GLN A 323 -6.56 21.15 -1.05
N ASP A 324 -7.13 21.99 -0.16
CA ASP A 324 -8.38 22.73 -0.38
C ASP A 324 -9.59 21.81 -0.66
N LEU A 325 -9.67 20.69 0.07
CA LEU A 325 -10.70 19.69 -0.10
C LEU A 325 -11.80 19.79 0.95
N SER A 326 -13.06 19.77 0.51
CA SER A 326 -14.19 19.68 1.43
C SER A 326 -15.14 18.57 0.99
N SER A 327 -15.54 17.71 1.93
CA SER A 327 -16.60 16.74 1.71
C SER A 327 -17.84 17.08 2.53
N ASN A 328 -19.01 16.77 1.99
CA ASN A 328 -20.29 16.89 2.67
C ASN A 328 -21.25 15.83 2.13
N SER A 329 -22.47 15.77 2.66
CA SER A 329 -23.48 14.77 2.30
C SER A 329 -23.88 14.78 0.82
N TRP A 330 -23.69 15.89 0.11
CA TRP A 330 -24.05 16.04 -1.31
C TRP A 330 -22.98 15.51 -2.25
N TYR A 331 -21.71 15.63 -1.88
CA TYR A 331 -20.61 15.30 -2.78
C TYR A 331 -20.02 13.91 -2.56
N GLY A 332 -20.27 13.29 -1.41
CA GLY A 332 -19.75 11.96 -1.07
C GLY A 332 -18.47 12.01 -0.21
N PRO A 333 -17.94 10.83 0.17
CA PRO A 333 -16.88 10.72 1.17
C PRO A 333 -15.51 11.18 0.65
N LEU A 334 -14.76 11.92 1.46
CA LEU A 334 -13.32 12.08 1.32
C LEU A 334 -12.62 11.05 2.20
N SER A 335 -11.95 10.07 1.60
CA SER A 335 -11.32 8.96 2.31
C SER A 335 -9.94 8.60 1.75
N VAL A 336 -9.01 8.31 2.65
CA VAL A 336 -7.67 7.81 2.35
C VAL A 336 -7.47 6.55 3.17
N THR A 337 -7.49 5.39 2.53
CA THR A 337 -7.57 4.10 3.23
C THR A 337 -6.60 3.04 2.73
N ASN A 338 -5.97 2.30 3.66
CA ASN A 338 -5.11 1.16 3.32
C ASN A 338 -3.95 1.49 2.35
N ASN A 339 -3.46 2.72 2.36
CA ASN A 339 -2.28 3.10 1.57
C ASN A 339 -1.00 2.83 2.38
N VAL A 340 0.08 2.53 1.68
CA VAL A 340 1.44 2.44 2.24
C VAL A 340 2.21 3.66 1.78
N ILE A 341 2.71 4.47 2.71
CA ILE A 341 3.46 5.70 2.42
C ILE A 341 4.79 5.63 3.17
N VAL A 342 5.88 5.53 2.40
CA VAL A 342 7.19 5.17 2.93
C VAL A 342 8.32 5.95 2.27
N ASN A 343 9.39 6.19 3.02
CA ASN A 343 10.63 6.79 2.52
C ASN A 343 10.44 8.14 1.83
N ASP A 344 9.41 8.93 2.17
CA ASP A 344 9.27 10.30 1.69
C ASP A 344 10.53 11.10 2.07
N PRO A 345 11.32 11.57 1.09
CA PRO A 345 12.58 12.26 1.35
C PRO A 345 12.36 13.69 1.83
N GLN A 346 11.14 14.24 1.75
CA GLN A 346 10.88 15.61 2.15
C GLN A 346 11.01 15.79 3.67
N GLY A 347 12.15 16.31 4.13
CA GLY A 347 12.41 16.64 5.55
C GLY A 347 11.86 17.99 6.03
N VAL A 348 10.99 18.63 5.24
CA VAL A 348 10.55 20.01 5.46
C VAL A 348 9.67 20.14 6.71
N SER A 349 9.89 21.19 7.49
CA SER A 349 9.04 21.53 8.64
C SER A 349 7.64 21.94 8.18
N GLY A 350 6.60 21.38 8.81
CA GLY A 350 5.22 21.71 8.46
C GLY A 350 4.68 20.92 7.27
N HIS A 351 5.26 19.76 6.98
CA HIS A 351 4.75 18.77 6.03
C HIS A 351 4.66 17.39 6.68
N GLY A 352 3.93 16.47 6.06
CA GLY A 352 3.92 15.06 6.41
C GLY A 352 3.77 14.18 5.19
N ALA A 353 4.13 12.90 5.34
CA ALA A 353 4.01 11.91 4.27
C ALA A 353 2.57 11.77 3.77
N LEU A 354 1.60 11.97 4.67
CA LEU A 354 0.21 12.28 4.34
C LEU A 354 -0.15 13.67 4.87
N SER A 355 -0.37 14.63 3.99
CA SER A 355 -0.67 16.02 4.36
C SER A 355 -2.11 16.42 4.02
N LEU A 356 -2.78 17.03 4.98
CA LEU A 356 -4.12 17.62 4.86
C LEU A 356 -4.01 19.12 5.08
N THR A 357 -4.20 19.90 4.02
CA THR A 357 -4.17 21.36 4.04
C THR A 357 -5.54 21.90 3.65
N ASN A 358 -6.12 22.78 4.47
CA ASN A 358 -7.47 23.32 4.25
C ASN A 358 -8.52 22.23 3.99
N THR A 359 -8.37 21.07 4.64
CA THR A 359 -9.16 19.87 4.35
C THR A 359 -10.23 19.64 5.41
N THR A 360 -11.45 19.32 4.98
CA THR A 360 -12.59 19.10 5.88
C THR A 360 -13.34 17.79 5.64
N ASN A 361 -13.79 17.19 6.75
CA ASN A 361 -14.58 15.96 6.78
C ASN A 361 -13.88 14.74 6.13
N ALA A 362 -12.54 14.70 6.10
CA ALA A 362 -11.78 13.56 5.59
C ALA A 362 -11.74 12.40 6.60
N ARG A 363 -11.75 11.17 6.08
CA ARG A 363 -11.52 9.96 6.86
C ARG A 363 -10.23 9.26 6.42
N ILE A 364 -9.25 9.22 7.31
CA ILE A 364 -7.94 8.63 7.09
C ILE A 364 -7.86 7.34 7.91
N SER A 365 -7.85 6.16 7.28
CA SER A 365 -7.88 4.91 8.04
C SER A 365 -7.19 3.70 7.43
N GLY A 366 -6.56 2.88 8.27
CA GLY A 366 -5.91 1.63 7.84
C GLY A 366 -4.61 1.85 7.06
N ASN A 367 -4.08 3.07 7.00
CA ASN A 367 -2.85 3.36 6.27
C ASN A 367 -1.61 2.94 7.09
N GLU A 368 -0.56 2.54 6.39
CA GLU A 368 0.77 2.28 6.93
C GLU A 368 1.72 3.40 6.52
N ILE A 369 2.26 4.14 7.49
CA ILE A 369 3.02 5.37 7.24
C ILE A 369 4.33 5.34 8.03
N HIS A 370 5.45 5.13 7.36
CA HIS A 370 6.71 4.88 8.05
C HIS A 370 7.98 5.30 7.33
N HIS A 371 9.08 5.45 8.08
CA HIS A 371 10.41 5.77 7.55
C HIS A 371 10.48 7.06 6.72
N ASN A 372 9.54 7.99 6.94
CA ASN A 372 9.50 9.25 6.22
C ASN A 372 10.37 10.31 6.91
N ALA A 373 10.96 11.22 6.14
CA ALA A 373 11.85 12.27 6.63
C ALA A 373 11.13 13.41 7.39
N SER A 374 9.79 13.43 7.41
CA SER A 374 8.98 14.42 8.14
C SER A 374 7.96 13.77 9.08
N ASN A 375 6.82 14.42 9.32
CA ASN A 375 5.74 13.85 10.12
C ASN A 375 5.07 12.69 9.36
N GLY A 376 4.49 11.72 10.06
CA GLY A 376 3.68 10.69 9.39
C GLY A 376 2.45 11.31 8.73
N ILE A 377 1.58 11.90 9.55
CA ILE A 377 0.40 12.65 9.11
C ILE A 377 0.52 14.10 9.57
N TYR A 378 0.27 15.05 8.68
CA TYR A 378 0.25 16.48 8.99
C TYR A 378 -1.09 17.11 8.64
N LEU A 379 -1.65 17.92 9.54
CA LEU A 379 -2.88 18.68 9.33
C LEU A 379 -2.60 20.17 9.51
N TYR A 380 -3.00 20.97 8.53
CA TYR A 380 -2.94 22.42 8.58
C TYR A 380 -4.26 23.05 8.17
N ASN A 381 -4.77 23.99 8.98
CA ASN A 381 -6.05 24.67 8.76
C ASN A 381 -7.20 23.73 8.36
N SER A 382 -7.21 22.53 8.95
CA SER A 382 -8.10 21.43 8.57
C SER A 382 -9.07 21.11 9.71
N THR A 383 -10.32 20.77 9.39
CA THR A 383 -11.37 20.59 10.41
C THR A 383 -12.27 19.37 10.21
N ASN A 384 -12.83 18.84 11.29
CA ASN A 384 -13.76 17.70 11.28
C ASN A 384 -13.20 16.42 10.62
N ASN A 385 -11.87 16.21 10.63
CA ASN A 385 -11.28 15.01 10.06
C ASN A 385 -11.22 13.87 11.09
N ILE A 386 -11.27 12.63 10.61
CA ILE A 386 -11.15 11.42 11.44
C ILE A 386 -9.92 10.63 10.98
N ILE A 387 -8.97 10.44 11.89
CA ILE A 387 -7.76 9.64 11.69
C ILE A 387 -7.89 8.40 12.58
N LEU A 388 -8.10 7.23 11.97
CA LEU A 388 -8.52 6.02 12.65
C LEU A 388 -7.74 4.78 12.21
N ASN A 389 -7.29 3.94 13.15
CA ASN A 389 -6.71 2.62 12.85
C ASN A 389 -5.54 2.67 11.84
N ASN A 390 -4.73 3.73 11.85
CA ASN A 390 -3.51 3.79 11.05
C ASN A 390 -2.31 3.24 11.87
N ASN A 391 -1.32 2.70 11.17
CA ASN A 391 -0.05 2.26 11.73
C ASN A 391 1.05 3.25 11.31
N ILE A 392 1.53 4.06 12.26
CA ILE A 392 2.40 5.20 11.99
C ILE A 392 3.70 5.07 12.79
N TYR A 393 4.82 4.79 12.14
CA TYR A 393 6.03 4.45 12.86
C TYR A 393 7.33 4.87 12.18
N GLU A 394 8.40 5.06 12.95
CA GLU A 394 9.75 5.30 12.39
C GLU A 394 9.82 6.52 11.45
N ASN A 395 8.92 7.49 11.58
CA ASN A 395 9.02 8.77 10.89
C ASN A 395 9.97 9.69 11.65
N PHE A 396 10.68 10.57 10.94
CA PHE A 396 11.72 11.42 11.51
C PHE A 396 11.19 12.56 12.39
N ARG A 397 9.88 12.88 12.29
CA ARG A 397 9.20 13.84 13.18
C ARG A 397 8.02 13.16 13.91
N ALA A 398 6.97 13.91 14.27
CA ALA A 398 5.82 13.35 14.97
C ALA A 398 5.04 12.35 14.10
N GLY A 399 4.36 11.39 14.74
CA GLY A 399 3.47 10.47 14.02
C GLY A 399 2.27 11.22 13.43
N VAL A 400 1.59 12.03 14.23
CA VAL A 400 0.53 12.93 13.76
C VAL A 400 0.79 14.33 14.28
N ASN A 401 0.79 15.34 13.42
CA ASN A 401 0.99 16.74 13.80
C ASN A 401 -0.20 17.58 13.33
N VAL A 402 -0.81 18.32 14.27
CA VAL A 402 -2.02 19.12 14.06
C VAL A 402 -1.67 20.59 14.27
N GLY A 403 -1.41 21.31 13.17
CA GLY A 403 -1.18 22.75 13.14
C GLY A 403 -2.46 23.51 12.80
N THR A 404 -2.81 24.54 13.59
CA THR A 404 -3.95 25.46 13.32
C THR A 404 -5.23 24.76 12.83
N SER A 405 -5.56 23.56 13.34
CA SER A 405 -6.60 22.68 12.81
C SER A 405 -7.55 22.23 13.91
N LEU A 406 -8.87 22.36 13.78
CA LEU A 406 -9.83 22.16 14.88
C LEU A 406 -10.73 20.93 14.67
N TYR A 407 -11.30 20.38 15.74
CA TYR A 407 -12.33 19.33 15.67
C TYR A 407 -11.88 18.04 14.96
N ASN A 408 -10.59 17.69 15.07
CA ASN A 408 -10.01 16.51 14.43
C ASN A 408 -9.91 15.33 15.41
N LYS A 409 -10.58 14.22 15.07
CA LYS A 409 -10.63 13.00 15.87
C LYS A 409 -9.48 12.08 15.51
N ILE A 410 -8.59 11.80 16.45
CA ILE A 410 -7.47 10.87 16.28
C ILE A 410 -7.72 9.68 17.21
N THR A 411 -8.06 8.52 16.65
CA THR A 411 -8.63 7.40 17.41
C THR A 411 -8.01 6.08 16.99
N ARG A 412 -7.69 5.21 17.96
CA ARG A 412 -7.20 3.84 17.72
C ARG A 412 -6.01 3.71 16.73
N ASN A 413 -5.16 4.73 16.62
CA ASN A 413 -3.96 4.65 15.78
C ASN A 413 -2.82 4.01 16.59
N VAL A 414 -2.06 3.13 15.96
CA VAL A 414 -0.79 2.62 16.49
C VAL A 414 0.28 3.63 16.07
N ILE A 415 0.94 4.28 17.03
CA ILE A 415 1.92 5.33 16.79
C ILE A 415 3.16 5.05 17.63
N ARG A 416 4.28 4.67 17.01
CA ARG A 416 5.49 4.23 17.73
C ARG A 416 6.78 4.67 17.05
N ASN A 417 7.86 4.85 17.80
CA ASN A 417 9.22 5.05 17.26
C ASN A 417 9.36 6.25 16.29
N ASN A 418 8.47 7.23 16.37
CA ASN A 418 8.59 8.47 15.60
C ASN A 418 9.53 9.43 16.34
N HIS A 419 10.29 10.29 15.65
CA HIS A 419 11.38 11.08 16.23
C HIS A 419 10.98 12.52 16.60
N ALA A 420 11.80 13.17 17.43
CA ALA A 420 11.57 14.54 17.91
C ALA A 420 12.02 15.60 16.89
N ASP A 421 11.36 16.75 16.86
CA ASP A 421 11.91 17.94 16.21
C ASP A 421 13.09 18.52 17.02
N VAL A 422 13.79 19.51 16.44
CA VAL A 422 14.98 20.18 16.99
C VAL A 422 14.77 20.84 18.37
N ASN A 423 13.52 20.93 18.86
CA ASN A 423 13.18 21.50 20.16
C ASN A 423 12.87 20.43 21.23
N GLY A 424 13.17 19.16 20.95
CA GLY A 424 13.21 18.12 21.98
C GLY A 424 11.86 17.56 22.40
N GLY A 425 10.84 17.61 21.54
CA GLY A 425 9.68 16.74 21.79
C GLY A 425 8.66 16.60 20.66
N ARG A 426 8.39 15.34 20.30
CA ARG A 426 7.06 14.67 20.35
C ARG A 426 7.03 13.38 19.50
N THR A 427 7.31 12.22 20.10
CA THR A 427 7.03 10.87 19.57
C THR A 427 5.52 10.47 19.72
N GLY A 428 4.64 10.97 18.86
CA GLY A 428 3.20 10.63 18.96
C GLY A 428 2.28 11.60 18.22
N ILE A 429 1.25 12.07 18.93
CA ILE A 429 0.37 13.16 18.48
C ILE A 429 0.93 14.50 18.99
N ALA A 430 1.16 15.44 18.08
CA ALA A 430 1.62 16.79 18.35
C ALA A 430 0.48 17.80 18.10
N LEU A 431 -0.11 18.33 19.19
CA LEU A 431 -1.11 19.40 19.16
C LEU A 431 -1.10 20.18 20.48
N THR A 432 -1.76 21.34 20.54
CA THR A 432 -1.83 22.21 21.74
C THR A 432 -3.24 22.58 22.17
N GLN A 433 -4.27 22.19 21.41
CA GLN A 433 -5.64 22.69 21.57
C GLN A 433 -6.42 22.02 22.71
N LYS A 434 -6.09 20.77 23.06
CA LYS A 434 -6.69 20.04 24.18
C LYS A 434 -5.61 19.41 25.03
N ALA A 435 -5.67 19.65 26.33
CA ALA A 435 -4.77 19.04 27.30
C ALA A 435 -4.98 17.51 27.36
N ALA A 436 -3.89 16.76 27.51
CA ALA A 436 -3.97 15.32 27.72
C ALA A 436 -4.64 14.98 29.06
N PRO A 437 -5.41 13.88 29.15
CA PRO A 437 -5.85 13.38 30.43
C PRO A 437 -4.63 12.96 31.27
N THR A 438 -4.78 12.95 32.59
CA THR A 438 -3.74 12.43 33.49
C THR A 438 -4.19 11.09 34.02
N ILE A 439 -3.41 10.04 33.76
CA ILE A 439 -3.57 8.75 34.45
C ILE A 439 -2.94 8.92 35.83
N THR A 440 -3.72 8.70 36.90
CA THR A 440 -3.24 8.82 38.28
C THR A 440 -2.90 7.47 38.89
N SER A 441 -3.56 6.39 38.46
CA SER A 441 -3.19 5.03 38.84
C SER A 441 -3.66 4.04 37.78
N ALA A 442 -2.94 2.94 37.61
CA ALA A 442 -3.37 1.78 36.85
C ALA A 442 -3.10 0.55 37.70
N LYS A 443 -4.10 -0.28 37.96
CA LYS A 443 -3.97 -1.45 38.84
C LYS A 443 -4.55 -2.69 38.20
N ARG A 444 -3.94 -3.86 38.38
CA ARG A 444 -4.60 -5.13 38.05
C ARG A 444 -5.51 -5.53 39.21
N VAL A 445 -6.79 -5.78 38.92
CA VAL A 445 -7.81 -6.26 39.87
C VAL A 445 -8.50 -7.47 39.25
N GLY A 446 -8.10 -8.67 39.69
CA GLY A 446 -8.59 -9.93 39.10
C GLY A 446 -8.25 -10.04 37.61
N SER A 447 -9.26 -10.29 36.77
CA SER A 447 -9.11 -10.39 35.32
C SER A 447 -9.12 -9.05 34.58
N ASN A 448 -9.08 -7.92 35.30
CA ASN A 448 -9.20 -6.59 34.72
C ASN A 448 -8.06 -5.65 35.15
N PHE A 449 -7.83 -4.61 34.36
CA PHE A 449 -7.12 -3.41 34.77
C PHE A 449 -8.13 -2.35 35.20
N VAL A 450 -7.94 -1.78 36.38
CA VAL A 450 -8.67 -0.61 36.89
C VAL A 450 -7.74 0.58 36.77
N ILE A 451 -8.09 1.52 35.89
CA ILE A 451 -7.28 2.71 35.58
C ILE A 451 -8.07 3.93 36.03
N THR A 452 -7.46 4.78 36.84
CA THR A 452 -8.06 6.03 37.33
C THR A 452 -7.31 7.23 36.79
N GLY A 453 -8.00 8.35 36.66
CA GLY A 453 -7.33 9.59 36.30
C GLY A 453 -8.21 10.82 36.37
N THR A 454 -7.64 11.93 35.90
CA THR A 454 -8.22 13.27 35.93
C THR A 454 -7.98 13.99 34.59
N GLY A 455 -8.38 15.27 34.50
CA GLY A 455 -8.06 16.14 33.37
C GLY A 455 -9.01 16.01 32.18
N THR A 456 -10.26 15.65 32.42
CA THR A 456 -11.32 15.53 31.40
C THR A 456 -12.54 16.37 31.76
N VAL A 457 -13.50 16.45 30.84
CA VAL A 457 -14.85 16.95 31.09
C VAL A 457 -15.86 15.82 30.88
N ALA A 458 -17.04 15.91 31.49
CA ALA A 458 -18.12 14.96 31.24
C ALA A 458 -18.38 14.79 29.72
N ASN A 459 -18.55 13.55 29.28
CA ASN A 459 -18.73 13.11 27.89
C ASN A 459 -17.50 13.10 26.98
N ASP A 460 -16.32 13.51 27.47
CA ASP A 460 -15.05 13.21 26.81
C ASP A 460 -14.93 11.69 26.58
N THR A 461 -14.44 11.28 25.42
CA THR A 461 -14.10 9.89 25.13
C THR A 461 -12.65 9.67 25.49
N LEU A 462 -12.36 8.83 26.49
CA LEU A 462 -11.00 8.40 26.79
C LEU A 462 -10.67 7.14 26.01
N GLU A 463 -9.52 7.11 25.34
CA GLU A 463 -8.98 5.92 24.69
C GLU A 463 -7.67 5.51 25.37
N PHE A 464 -7.51 4.22 25.64
CA PHE A 464 -6.34 3.67 26.34
C PHE A 464 -5.48 2.82 25.42
N PHE A 465 -4.17 2.94 25.56
CA PHE A 465 -3.20 2.21 24.75
C PHE A 465 -2.09 1.65 25.63
N LEU A 466 -1.49 0.53 25.17
CA LEU A 466 -0.23 0.05 25.73
C LEU A 466 0.97 0.85 25.22
N SER A 467 2.00 0.94 26.06
CA SER A 467 3.28 1.60 25.78
C SER A 467 4.45 0.73 26.25
N ASP A 468 5.63 0.91 25.67
CA ASP A 468 6.83 0.09 25.90
C ASP A 468 7.67 0.55 27.10
N ARG A 469 7.60 1.82 27.54
CA ARG A 469 8.24 2.26 28.78
C ARG A 469 7.79 3.63 29.28
N ALA A 470 7.89 3.85 30.60
CA ALA A 470 7.97 5.18 31.18
C ALA A 470 9.27 5.87 30.74
N THR A 471 9.23 6.73 29.72
CA THR A 471 10.32 7.69 29.48
C THR A 471 10.34 8.67 30.66
N ARG A 472 11.34 8.54 31.55
CA ARG A 472 11.48 9.35 32.78
C ARG A 472 11.78 10.83 32.54
N ASN A 473 11.75 11.33 31.30
CA ASN A 473 11.90 12.74 30.99
C ASN A 473 10.58 13.33 30.51
N ALA A 474 10.04 14.19 31.36
CA ALA A 474 8.62 14.34 31.63
C ALA A 474 7.91 15.40 30.78
N THR A 475 8.31 15.61 29.52
CA THR A 475 7.75 16.69 28.71
C THR A 475 7.01 16.25 27.46
N LEU A 476 7.46 15.32 26.62
CA LEU A 476 6.75 15.03 25.35
C LEU A 476 6.92 13.57 24.83
N ALA A 477 5.75 12.91 24.72
CA ALA A 477 5.31 11.87 23.78
C ALA A 477 5.84 10.42 23.90
N GLN A 478 4.97 9.48 23.51
CA GLN A 478 4.97 8.07 23.92
C GLN A 478 4.42 7.16 22.83
N ASN A 479 4.91 5.92 22.85
CA ASN A 479 4.54 4.89 21.89
C ASN A 479 3.17 4.31 22.24
N ALA A 480 2.18 4.54 21.37
CA ALA A 480 0.91 3.83 21.37
C ALA A 480 1.07 2.54 20.58
N LEU A 481 1.37 1.45 21.26
CA LEU A 481 1.64 0.15 20.64
C LEU A 481 0.37 -0.60 20.24
N SER A 482 -0.68 -0.50 21.05
CA SER A 482 -1.95 -1.17 20.79
C SER A 482 -3.10 -0.53 21.57
N PHE A 483 -4.26 -0.42 20.93
CA PHE A 483 -5.49 0.07 21.53
C PHE A 483 -6.12 -0.99 22.45
N GLN A 484 -6.52 -0.59 23.67
CA GLN A 484 -7.04 -1.50 24.71
C GLN A 484 -8.52 -1.28 25.03
N GLY A 485 -9.08 -0.13 24.67
CA GLY A 485 -10.48 0.18 24.93
C GLY A 485 -10.73 1.67 25.09
N ALA A 486 -12.02 2.02 25.24
CA ALA A 486 -12.46 3.38 25.43
C ALA A 486 -13.61 3.48 26.43
N ILE A 487 -13.68 4.60 27.17
CA ILE A 487 -14.80 4.93 28.06
C ILE A 487 -15.29 6.35 27.81
N LYS A 488 -16.48 6.67 28.33
CA LYS A 488 -16.95 8.06 28.47
C LYS A 488 -16.63 8.58 29.86
N ALA A 489 -15.99 9.74 29.93
CA ALA A 489 -15.77 10.45 31.19
C ALA A 489 -17.11 10.90 31.78
N THR A 490 -17.29 10.74 33.09
CA THR A 490 -18.47 11.22 33.83
C THR A 490 -18.27 12.62 34.41
N GLY A 491 -17.02 13.12 34.42
CA GLY A 491 -16.66 14.41 34.98
C GLY A 491 -15.16 14.69 34.87
N THR A 492 -14.63 15.41 35.85
CA THR A 492 -13.20 15.78 35.94
C THR A 492 -12.30 14.65 36.44
N THR A 493 -12.90 13.62 37.03
CA THR A 493 -12.28 12.36 37.44
C THR A 493 -12.95 11.21 36.72
N TRP A 494 -12.22 10.13 36.49
CA TRP A 494 -12.72 8.98 35.75
C TRP A 494 -12.07 7.68 36.22
N THR A 495 -12.77 6.57 35.97
CA THR A 495 -12.29 5.20 36.23
C THR A 495 -12.67 4.32 35.04
N ALA A 496 -11.69 3.63 34.47
CA ALA A 496 -11.85 2.66 33.40
C ALA A 496 -11.57 1.25 33.92
N THR A 497 -12.38 0.30 33.49
CA THR A 497 -12.13 -1.13 33.70
C THR A 497 -11.89 -1.77 32.34
N LEU A 498 -10.68 -2.27 32.09
CA LEU A 498 -10.27 -2.92 30.85
C LEU A 498 -9.93 -4.39 31.11
N SER A 499 -10.04 -5.27 30.11
CA SER A 499 -9.67 -6.68 30.29
C SER A 499 -8.15 -6.85 30.44
N ALA A 500 -7.72 -7.69 31.38
CA ALA A 500 -6.33 -8.09 31.59
C ALA A 500 -6.06 -9.55 31.18
N ALA A 501 -7.01 -10.21 30.50
CA ALA A 501 -7.01 -11.66 30.29
C ALA A 501 -5.79 -12.18 29.51
N ASN A 502 -5.19 -11.35 28.65
CA ASN A 502 -4.10 -11.76 27.76
C ASN A 502 -2.72 -11.21 28.17
N TYR A 503 -2.59 -10.66 29.39
CA TYR A 503 -1.36 -9.99 29.82
C TYR A 503 -0.74 -10.66 31.04
N ASN A 504 0.41 -11.32 30.81
CA ASN A 504 1.21 -12.00 31.83
C ASN A 504 2.58 -11.31 32.07
N SER A 505 2.86 -10.21 31.37
CA SER A 505 4.11 -9.44 31.54
C SER A 505 4.10 -8.65 32.84
N ALA A 506 5.25 -8.58 33.52
CA ALA A 506 5.46 -7.75 34.71
C ALA A 506 5.56 -6.25 34.39
N GLU A 507 5.81 -5.88 33.13
CA GLU A 507 5.94 -4.49 32.68
C GLU A 507 4.83 -4.16 31.68
N ILE A 508 3.80 -3.47 32.17
CA ILE A 508 2.67 -2.98 31.37
C ILE A 508 2.53 -1.49 31.65
N TYR A 509 2.52 -0.67 30.61
CA TYR A 509 2.32 0.78 30.72
C TYR A 509 1.08 1.19 29.95
N PHE A 510 0.27 2.04 30.56
CA PHE A 510 -0.88 2.66 29.91
C PHE A 510 -0.61 4.11 29.58
N ILE A 511 -1.10 4.51 28.41
CA ILE A 511 -1.29 5.90 28.01
C ILE A 511 -2.74 6.11 27.59
N ALA A 512 -3.18 7.35 27.61
CA ALA A 512 -4.52 7.71 27.20
C ALA A 512 -4.56 8.98 26.35
N THR A 513 -5.55 9.07 25.48
CA THR A 513 -6.00 10.33 24.88
C THR A 513 -7.42 10.64 25.35
N ALA A 514 -7.82 11.90 25.26
CA ALA A 514 -9.20 12.33 25.46
C ALA A 514 -9.69 13.06 24.20
N THR A 515 -10.85 12.66 23.67
CA THR A 515 -11.55 13.34 22.59
C THR A 515 -12.81 14.00 23.12
N ASP A 516 -12.95 15.31 22.95
CA ASP A 516 -14.14 16.03 23.41
C ASP A 516 -15.38 15.79 22.52
N VAL A 517 -16.51 16.37 22.91
CA VAL A 517 -17.78 16.27 22.17
C VAL A 517 -17.73 16.92 20.79
N ASN A 518 -16.78 17.84 20.57
CA ASN A 518 -16.54 18.50 19.30
C ASN A 518 -15.44 17.80 18.49
N ALA A 519 -15.11 16.55 18.82
CA ALA A 519 -14.12 15.73 18.13
C ALA A 519 -12.66 16.20 18.24
N THR A 520 -12.31 17.15 19.12
CA THR A 520 -10.90 17.54 19.33
C THR A 520 -10.21 16.51 20.23
N THR A 521 -9.17 15.85 19.71
CA THR A 521 -8.37 14.88 20.47
C THR A 521 -7.16 15.53 21.12
N SER A 522 -6.79 15.09 22.33
CA SER A 522 -5.58 15.52 23.03
C SER A 522 -4.30 14.85 22.53
N THR A 523 -3.14 15.31 22.99
CA THR A 523 -1.92 14.49 22.94
C THR A 523 -2.05 13.26 23.87
N PHE A 524 -1.11 12.32 23.78
CA PHE A 524 -1.02 11.20 24.72
C PHE A 524 -0.69 11.69 26.14
N SER A 525 -1.33 11.10 27.15
CA SER A 525 -0.99 11.25 28.57
C SER A 525 0.39 10.70 28.87
N LYS A 526 0.96 11.05 30.03
CA LYS A 526 2.11 10.34 30.62
C LYS A 526 1.83 8.84 30.79
N ALA A 527 2.85 8.01 30.60
CA ALA A 527 2.77 6.56 30.79
C ALA A 527 2.70 6.29 32.27
N VAL A 528 1.75 5.43 32.65
CA VAL A 528 1.64 4.91 34.01
C VAL A 528 1.79 3.40 33.95
N GLY A 529 2.76 2.89 34.72
CA GLY A 529 2.94 1.46 34.89
C GLY A 529 1.75 0.88 35.66
N VAL A 530 1.34 -0.33 35.30
CA VAL A 530 0.31 -1.05 36.05
C VAL A 530 0.91 -1.53 37.37
N GLU A 531 0.37 -1.03 38.47
CA GLU A 531 0.55 -1.65 39.77
C GLU A 531 -0.11 -3.04 39.77
N ILE A 532 0.69 -4.09 39.90
CA ILE A 532 0.16 -5.45 40.06
C ILE A 532 -0.27 -5.61 41.52
N ASN A 533 -1.47 -5.13 41.86
CA ASN A 533 -2.07 -5.21 43.20
C ASN A 533 -3.39 -6.02 43.22
N GLY A 534 -3.28 -7.37 43.08
CA GLY A 534 -4.19 -8.41 43.62
C GLY A 534 -5.29 -9.03 42.72
N PRO A 535 -5.83 -10.25 43.02
CA PRO A 535 -5.23 -11.44 43.60
C PRO A 535 -4.68 -12.32 42.45
N THR A 536 -3.39 -12.60 42.45
CA THR A 536 -2.90 -13.75 41.70
C THR A 536 -2.03 -14.45 42.71
N ALA A 537 -2.43 -15.64 43.15
CA ALA A 537 -1.56 -16.49 43.92
C ALA A 537 -0.31 -16.69 43.07
N ALA A 538 0.76 -15.96 43.39
CA ALA A 538 2.04 -16.25 42.81
C ALA A 538 2.49 -17.55 43.48
N THR A 539 2.44 -18.64 42.72
CA THR A 539 3.10 -19.90 43.05
C THR A 539 4.59 -19.62 42.98
N THR A 540 5.31 -19.61 44.10
CA THR A 540 6.74 -19.29 44.09
C THR A 540 7.59 -20.29 44.87
N ASN A 541 8.84 -20.45 44.42
CA ASN A 541 9.88 -21.20 45.13
C ASN A 541 10.35 -20.40 46.36
N TYR A 542 11.10 -21.07 47.25
CA TYR A 542 11.62 -20.50 48.52
C TYR A 542 12.20 -19.09 48.37
N THR A 543 12.86 -18.74 47.27
CA THR A 543 13.31 -17.37 46.99
C THR A 543 12.43 -16.68 45.93
N SER A 544 11.89 -15.51 46.27
CA SER A 544 11.00 -14.73 45.40
C SER A 544 11.32 -13.24 45.46
N THR A 545 11.38 -12.58 44.30
CA THR A 545 11.64 -11.14 44.16
C THR A 545 10.36 -10.39 43.84
N TYR A 546 10.13 -9.28 44.55
CA TYR A 546 8.99 -8.41 44.42
C TYR A 546 9.44 -6.97 44.14
N PHE A 547 8.59 -6.23 43.44
CA PHE A 547 8.86 -4.86 43.02
C PHE A 547 7.68 -3.96 43.41
N ALA A 548 7.98 -2.79 43.96
CA ALA A 548 7.05 -1.69 44.15
C ALA A 548 7.21 -0.67 43.03
N GLU A 549 6.23 0.22 42.86
CA GLU A 549 6.39 1.39 42.00
C GLU A 549 7.63 2.19 42.42
N TYR A 550 8.51 2.54 41.48
CA TYR A 550 9.68 3.37 41.76
C TYR A 550 9.31 4.86 41.82
N ILE A 551 9.50 5.45 42.99
CA ILE A 551 9.16 6.82 43.32
C ILE A 551 10.46 7.52 43.75
N PRO A 552 10.98 8.45 42.95
CA PRO A 552 12.23 9.13 43.25
C PRO A 552 12.20 9.80 44.63
N GLY A 553 13.16 9.45 45.49
CA GLY A 553 13.25 9.98 46.87
C GLY A 553 12.34 9.29 47.90
N ALA A 554 11.50 8.34 47.50
CA ALA A 554 10.75 7.53 48.46
C ALA A 554 11.65 6.49 49.13
N THR A 555 11.42 6.30 50.44
CA THR A 555 12.04 5.21 51.20
C THR A 555 11.02 4.09 51.36
N TYR A 556 11.40 2.86 50.99
CA TYR A 556 10.53 1.69 51.03
C TYR A 556 10.82 0.84 52.25
N SER A 557 9.77 0.29 52.85
CA SER A 557 9.83 -0.71 53.91
C SER A 557 9.04 -1.93 53.48
N TRP A 558 9.62 -3.12 53.61
CA TRP A 558 9.00 -4.37 53.20
C TRP A 558 8.84 -5.30 54.38
N TRP A 559 7.73 -6.04 54.44
CA TRP A 559 7.52 -7.08 55.43
C TRP A 559 6.73 -8.24 54.83
N SER A 560 6.72 -9.39 55.50
CA SER A 560 5.86 -10.50 55.13
C SER A 560 5.19 -11.07 56.37
N THR A 561 3.95 -11.54 56.22
CA THR A 561 3.27 -12.37 57.21
C THR A 561 3.68 -13.84 57.11
N LEU A 562 4.38 -14.24 56.02
CA LEU A 562 5.01 -15.55 55.91
C LEU A 562 6.42 -15.53 56.52
N PRO A 563 6.81 -16.57 57.27
CA PRO A 563 8.18 -16.72 57.77
C PRO A 563 9.22 -16.77 56.65
N TYR A 564 10.33 -16.04 56.83
CA TYR A 564 11.45 -15.98 55.89
C TYR A 564 12.79 -16.09 56.63
N SER A 565 13.77 -16.69 55.96
CA SER A 565 15.15 -16.86 56.44
C SER A 565 16.06 -15.69 56.07
N SER A 566 15.76 -14.98 54.97
CA SER A 566 16.50 -13.79 54.58
C SER A 566 15.66 -12.84 53.74
N VAL A 567 15.98 -11.54 53.80
CA VAL A 567 15.40 -10.51 52.94
C VAL A 567 16.52 -9.63 52.37
N ILE A 568 16.50 -9.40 51.06
CA ILE A 568 17.46 -8.52 50.37
C ILE A 568 16.68 -7.39 49.72
N GLN A 569 16.87 -6.16 50.20
CA GLN A 569 16.20 -4.99 49.67
C GLN A 569 17.17 -4.11 48.88
N SER A 570 16.73 -3.62 47.72
CA SER A 570 17.43 -2.63 46.90
C SER A 570 16.42 -1.63 46.33
N GLY A 571 16.25 -0.49 47.01
CA GLY A 571 15.30 0.54 46.61
C GLY A 571 13.84 0.04 46.65
N ASN A 572 13.17 0.11 45.49
CA ASN A 572 11.79 -0.36 45.29
C ASN A 572 11.72 -1.88 45.01
N GLN A 573 12.81 -2.62 45.17
CA GLN A 573 12.85 -4.07 44.98
C GLN A 573 13.17 -4.76 46.32
N VAL A 574 12.55 -5.91 46.56
CA VAL A 574 12.89 -6.79 47.67
C VAL A 574 12.88 -8.25 47.23
N SER A 575 13.78 -9.07 47.78
CA SER A 575 13.76 -10.52 47.61
C SER A 575 13.59 -11.18 48.97
N PHE A 576 12.54 -11.98 49.14
CA PHE A 576 12.32 -12.81 50.33
C PHE A 576 12.77 -14.23 50.06
N ASN A 577 13.47 -14.84 51.02
CA ASN A 577 13.72 -16.27 51.07
C ASN A 577 12.79 -16.87 52.14
N PHE A 578 11.60 -17.29 51.75
CA PHE A 578 10.63 -17.92 52.65
C PHE A 578 11.16 -19.26 53.14
N ASN A 579 10.96 -19.59 54.42
CA ASN A 579 11.45 -20.85 54.99
C ASN A 579 10.33 -21.82 55.36
N GLN A 580 9.08 -21.48 55.03
CA GLN A 580 7.92 -22.32 55.27
C GLN A 580 6.94 -22.27 54.10
N VAL A 581 6.29 -23.41 53.88
CA VAL A 581 5.13 -23.55 53.01
C VAL A 581 3.94 -22.86 53.66
N GLY A 582 3.20 -22.07 52.90
CA GLY A 582 1.99 -21.44 53.42
C GLY A 582 1.49 -20.30 52.57
N THR A 583 0.28 -19.85 52.89
CA THR A 583 -0.33 -18.66 52.32
C THR A 583 -0.17 -17.49 53.30
N GLY A 584 0.25 -16.34 52.82
CA GLY A 584 0.26 -15.11 53.60
C GLY A 584 0.38 -13.91 52.69
N THR A 585 1.03 -12.85 53.17
CA THR A 585 1.10 -11.56 52.47
C THR A 585 2.51 -10.99 52.55
N VAL A 586 3.06 -10.56 51.43
CA VAL A 586 4.19 -9.62 51.40
C VAL A 586 3.62 -8.21 51.30
N SER A 587 4.11 -7.31 52.11
CA SER A 587 3.63 -5.94 52.18
C SER A 587 4.78 -4.98 51.95
N VAL A 588 4.49 -3.85 51.29
CA VAL A 588 5.42 -2.73 51.15
C VAL A 588 4.74 -1.45 51.58
N GLY A 589 5.43 -0.68 52.40
CA GLY A 589 5.06 0.66 52.81
C GLY A 589 6.08 1.68 52.31
N TYR A 590 5.62 2.85 51.87
CA TYR A 590 6.51 3.98 51.59
C TYR A 590 5.83 5.29 51.98
N THR A 591 6.64 6.30 52.31
CA THR A 591 6.16 7.67 52.48
C THR A 591 6.31 8.40 51.15
N ASP A 592 5.20 8.89 50.60
CA ASP A 592 5.20 9.64 49.35
C ASP A 592 5.96 10.97 49.54
N PRO A 593 7.08 11.19 48.85
CA PRO A 593 7.93 12.36 49.05
C PRO A 593 7.25 13.67 48.60
N THR A 594 6.19 13.57 47.81
CA THR A 594 5.41 14.72 47.30
C THR A 594 4.28 15.13 48.23
N THR A 595 3.65 14.16 48.91
CA THR A 595 2.45 14.41 49.73
C THR A 595 2.67 14.19 51.22
N GLY A 596 3.78 13.58 51.62
CA GLY A 596 4.08 13.19 53.00
C GLY A 596 3.20 12.05 53.54
N ALA A 597 2.27 11.53 52.73
CA ALA A 597 1.34 10.49 53.14
C ALA A 597 2.02 9.12 53.12
N TRP A 598 1.81 8.34 54.17
CA TRP A 598 2.23 6.94 54.21
C TRP A 598 1.26 6.08 53.40
N LYS A 599 1.79 5.25 52.52
CA LYS A 599 1.04 4.33 51.66
C LYS A 599 1.54 2.91 51.86
N GLN A 600 0.63 1.94 51.83
CA GLN A 600 0.93 0.52 51.98
C GLN A 600 0.24 -0.30 50.89
N TYR A 601 0.93 -1.36 50.47
CA TYR A 601 0.47 -2.36 49.53
C TYR A 601 0.66 -3.73 50.14
N ASN A 602 -0.27 -4.64 49.86
CA ASN A 602 -0.24 -6.02 50.32
C ASN A 602 -0.40 -6.94 49.11
N LEU A 603 0.50 -7.89 48.98
CA LEU A 603 0.52 -8.93 47.96
C LEU A 603 0.26 -10.26 48.65
N ALA A 604 -0.81 -10.96 48.28
CA ALA A 604 -1.02 -12.33 48.73
C ALA A 604 0.05 -13.25 48.10
N VAL A 605 0.75 -14.03 48.92
CA VAL A 605 1.80 -14.96 48.52
C VAL A 605 1.43 -16.35 48.97
N THR A 606 1.63 -17.35 48.10
CA THR A 606 1.53 -18.77 48.47
C THR A 606 2.88 -19.42 48.19
N VAL A 607 3.62 -19.74 49.25
CA VAL A 607 4.89 -20.46 49.17
C VAL A 607 4.58 -21.94 49.22
N PHE A 608 5.02 -22.69 48.21
CA PHE A 608 4.95 -24.14 48.23
C PHE A 608 6.28 -24.72 48.74
N GLY A 609 6.23 -25.91 49.34
CA GLY A 609 7.44 -26.65 49.69
C GLY A 609 8.21 -27.06 48.44
N PRO A 610 9.43 -27.60 48.56
CA PRO A 610 9.97 -28.34 47.44
C PRO A 610 8.98 -29.48 47.24
N ALA A 611 8.24 -29.45 46.13
CA ALA A 611 7.51 -30.62 45.73
C ALA A 611 8.54 -31.74 45.66
N ARG A 612 8.34 -32.77 46.48
CA ARG A 612 8.88 -34.09 46.23
C ARG A 612 8.46 -34.40 44.80
N GLU A 613 9.41 -34.42 43.86
CA GLU A 613 9.09 -34.70 42.46
C GLU A 613 8.33 -36.03 42.39
N GLY A 614 7.09 -35.93 41.92
CA GLY A 614 6.15 -37.03 41.86
C GLY A 614 4.79 -36.56 41.37
N ALA A 615 4.65 -36.52 40.03
CA ALA A 615 3.47 -36.68 39.15
C ALA A 615 2.06 -36.23 39.65
N ALA A 616 1.19 -35.55 38.89
CA ALA A 616 0.97 -35.37 37.45
C ALA A 616 0.16 -34.06 37.26
N ASP A 617 0.40 -33.21 36.26
CA ASP A 617 -0.11 -33.33 34.88
C ASP A 617 0.85 -32.64 33.89
N ALA A 618 2.05 -33.18 33.75
CA ALA A 618 2.79 -33.03 32.51
C ALA A 618 2.55 -34.31 31.70
N THR A 619 2.01 -34.18 30.50
CA THR A 619 2.08 -35.22 29.47
C THR A 619 3.47 -35.84 29.46
N PRO A 620 3.62 -37.17 29.52
CA PRO A 620 4.90 -37.81 29.78
C PRO A 620 5.81 -37.60 28.57
N THR A 621 6.69 -36.59 28.63
CA THR A 621 7.71 -36.38 27.61
C THR A 621 8.99 -37.05 28.07
N VAL A 622 9.36 -38.11 27.37
CA VAL A 622 10.74 -38.61 27.41
C VAL A 622 11.61 -37.58 26.72
N GLN A 623 12.69 -37.16 27.37
CA GLN A 623 13.64 -36.19 26.82
C GLN A 623 15.08 -36.65 26.98
N SER A 624 15.95 -36.24 26.06
CA SER A 624 17.36 -36.56 26.08
C SER A 624 18.16 -35.45 25.43
N LEU A 625 19.12 -34.92 26.19
CA LEU A 625 20.00 -33.85 25.76
C LEU A 625 21.45 -34.35 25.74
N ALA A 626 22.05 -34.35 24.55
CA ALA A 626 23.45 -34.69 24.36
C ALA A 626 24.31 -33.42 24.32
N TYR A 627 25.29 -33.30 25.22
CA TYR A 627 26.27 -32.22 25.22
C TYR A 627 27.67 -32.71 25.59
N PRO A 628 28.73 -32.30 24.86
CA PRO A 628 28.69 -31.51 23.63
C PRO A 628 28.09 -32.30 22.45
N ASN A 629 27.44 -31.61 21.50
CA ASN A 629 26.94 -32.20 20.25
C ASN A 629 26.93 -31.11 19.16
N PRO A 630 27.78 -31.18 18.10
CA PRO A 630 28.67 -32.28 17.75
C PRO A 630 29.79 -32.53 18.76
N PHE A 631 30.33 -33.75 18.81
CA PHE A 631 31.42 -34.15 19.72
C PHE A 631 32.57 -34.87 19.00
N VAL A 632 33.78 -34.79 19.57
CA VAL A 632 35.02 -35.37 19.00
C VAL A 632 35.36 -36.72 19.65
N SER A 633 35.35 -36.79 20.98
CA SER A 633 35.64 -38.01 21.75
C SER A 633 34.37 -38.64 22.33
N THR A 634 33.79 -37.98 23.34
CA THR A 634 32.57 -38.41 24.03
C THR A 634 31.56 -37.28 24.16
N THR A 635 30.30 -37.64 24.35
CA THR A 635 29.19 -36.75 24.68
C THR A 635 28.44 -37.32 25.89
N GLN A 636 27.96 -36.44 26.77
CA GLN A 636 27.12 -36.84 27.89
C GLN A 636 25.66 -36.68 27.48
N VAL A 637 24.90 -37.77 27.59
CA VAL A 637 23.46 -37.76 27.33
C VAL A 637 22.72 -37.75 28.65
N THR A 638 22.16 -36.61 29.01
CA THR A 638 21.26 -36.51 30.16
C THR A 638 19.86 -36.94 29.74
N VAL A 639 19.26 -37.86 30.49
CA VAL A 639 17.98 -38.48 30.15
C VAL A 639 16.89 -38.17 31.19
N GLU A 640 15.70 -37.89 30.68
CA GLU A 640 14.50 -37.66 31.48
C GLU A 640 13.39 -38.61 31.02
N GLY A 641 12.76 -39.27 31.98
CA GLY A 641 11.66 -40.21 31.75
C GLY A 641 10.91 -40.51 33.03
N THR A 642 9.76 -41.17 32.90
CA THR A 642 8.85 -41.47 34.01
C THR A 642 9.05 -42.88 34.60
N GLU A 643 9.78 -43.75 33.90
CA GLU A 643 10.16 -45.11 34.30
C GLU A 643 11.64 -45.36 34.00
N SER A 644 12.14 -46.58 34.26
CA SER A 644 13.49 -46.99 33.89
C SER A 644 13.77 -46.72 32.41
N ILE A 645 14.85 -45.99 32.12
CA ILE A 645 15.13 -45.43 30.80
C ILE A 645 16.10 -46.35 30.04
N SER A 646 15.79 -46.61 28.77
CA SER A 646 16.63 -47.33 27.81
C SER A 646 17.08 -46.40 26.69
N LEU A 647 18.38 -46.42 26.41
CA LEU A 647 19.02 -45.68 25.32
C LEU A 647 19.44 -46.66 24.22
N GLN A 648 19.06 -46.35 22.99
CA GLN A 648 19.41 -47.13 21.80
C GLN A 648 19.95 -46.20 20.71
N LEU A 649 21.19 -46.39 20.29
CA LEU A 649 21.82 -45.59 19.25
C LEU A 649 21.86 -46.36 17.93
N PHE A 650 21.36 -45.75 16.86
CA PHE A 650 21.35 -46.32 15.52
C PHE A 650 22.27 -45.51 14.60
N ASP A 651 23.02 -46.21 13.75
CA ASP A 651 23.79 -45.56 12.68
C ASP A 651 22.89 -45.02 11.57
N ASP A 652 23.50 -44.35 10.57
CA ASP A 652 22.81 -43.76 9.43
C ASP A 652 22.12 -44.79 8.51
N LYS A 653 22.45 -46.08 8.65
CA LYS A 653 21.82 -47.21 7.96
C LYS A 653 20.72 -47.87 8.80
N GLY A 654 20.45 -47.36 10.00
CA GLY A 654 19.44 -47.88 10.92
C GLY A 654 19.87 -49.13 11.69
N SER A 655 21.16 -49.46 11.73
CA SER A 655 21.69 -50.58 12.53
C SER A 655 21.91 -50.13 13.97
N LEU A 656 21.50 -50.94 14.95
CA LEU A 656 21.72 -50.64 16.37
C LEU A 656 23.22 -50.82 16.70
N VAL A 657 23.87 -49.73 17.13
CA VAL A 657 25.31 -49.70 17.43
C VAL A 657 25.64 -49.54 18.91
N TYR A 658 24.68 -49.09 19.73
CA TYR A 658 24.82 -49.02 21.18
C TYR A 658 23.47 -49.19 21.86
N ARG A 659 23.43 -49.91 22.98
CA ARG A 659 22.25 -50.05 23.84
C ARG A 659 22.65 -50.04 25.30
N SER A 660 21.92 -49.29 26.12
CA SER A 660 22.11 -49.24 27.57
C SER A 660 20.78 -49.04 28.27
N GLU A 661 20.51 -49.77 29.33
CA GLU A 661 19.20 -49.84 29.98
C GLU A 661 19.34 -49.70 31.50
N GLY A 662 18.22 -49.40 32.17
CA GLY A 662 18.18 -49.34 33.63
C GLY A 662 18.41 -47.94 34.20
N HIS A 663 18.48 -46.91 33.36
CA HIS A 663 18.84 -45.55 33.80
C HIS A 663 17.70 -44.90 34.58
N ALA A 664 18.05 -44.19 35.65
CA ALA A 664 17.10 -43.40 36.42
C ALA A 664 16.93 -42.00 35.80
N HIS A 665 15.82 -41.34 36.10
CA HIS A 665 15.57 -39.96 35.69
C HIS A 665 16.71 -39.03 36.12
N GLY A 666 17.13 -38.12 35.22
CA GLY A 666 18.16 -37.12 35.47
C GLY A 666 19.59 -37.64 35.45
N THR A 667 19.80 -38.93 35.13
CA THR A 667 21.15 -39.50 35.01
C THR A 667 21.78 -39.13 33.66
N SER A 668 23.11 -39.02 33.65
CA SER A 668 23.90 -38.79 32.44
C SER A 668 24.63 -40.07 32.02
N VAL A 669 24.51 -40.43 30.75
CA VAL A 669 25.17 -41.59 30.14
C VAL A 669 26.21 -41.11 29.13
N GLU A 670 27.46 -41.53 29.31
CA GLU A 670 28.54 -41.20 28.38
C GLU A 670 28.44 -42.07 27.12
N LEU A 671 28.40 -41.43 25.95
CA LEU A 671 28.45 -42.07 24.63
C LEU A 671 29.66 -41.56 23.86
N GLY A 672 30.26 -42.40 23.01
CA GLY A 672 31.15 -41.89 21.95
C GLY A 672 32.51 -42.56 21.79
N ASN A 673 33.08 -43.19 22.82
CA ASN A 673 34.47 -43.68 22.76
C ASN A 673 34.72 -44.64 21.58
N ASP A 674 33.79 -45.55 21.29
CA ASP A 674 33.94 -46.58 20.24
C ASP A 674 33.16 -46.29 18.95
N LEU A 675 32.53 -45.12 18.83
CA LEU A 675 31.75 -44.75 17.64
C LEU A 675 32.67 -44.22 16.54
N LYS A 676 32.38 -44.58 15.28
CA LYS A 676 33.03 -43.97 14.11
C LYS A 676 32.49 -42.55 13.88
N ALA A 677 33.24 -41.69 13.20
CA ALA A 677 32.72 -40.38 12.78
C ALA A 677 31.48 -40.58 11.87
N GLY A 678 30.40 -39.85 12.15
CA GLY A 678 29.12 -40.07 11.50
C GLY A 678 27.93 -39.47 12.25
N ILE A 679 26.75 -39.55 11.64
CA ILE A 679 25.48 -39.11 12.22
C ILE A 679 24.77 -40.33 12.79
N TYR A 680 24.27 -40.19 14.02
CA TYR A 680 23.56 -41.24 14.73
C TYR A 680 22.19 -40.75 15.21
N THR A 681 21.24 -41.68 15.28
CA THR A 681 19.92 -41.43 15.88
C THR A 681 19.87 -42.10 17.25
N LEU A 682 19.81 -41.31 18.31
CA LEU A 682 19.58 -41.81 19.66
C LEU A 682 18.08 -41.92 19.89
N LYS A 683 17.61 -43.10 20.28
CA LYS A 683 16.26 -43.31 20.82
C LYS A 683 16.33 -43.43 22.33
N THR A 684 15.57 -42.59 23.01
CA THR A 684 15.38 -42.62 24.46
C THR A 684 13.98 -43.16 24.73
N ILE A 685 13.89 -44.23 25.51
CA ILE A 685 12.64 -44.98 25.73
C ILE A 685 12.38 -45.08 27.23
N SER A 686 11.19 -44.69 27.66
CA SER A 686 10.75 -44.83 29.07
C SER A 686 9.23 -44.91 29.13
N GLY A 687 8.68 -45.93 29.83
CA GLY A 687 7.24 -46.11 30.01
C GLY A 687 6.42 -46.21 28.71
N GLY A 688 7.00 -46.75 27.64
CA GLY A 688 6.35 -46.87 26.33
C GLY A 688 6.43 -45.63 25.43
N ASN A 689 6.96 -44.51 25.93
CA ASN A 689 7.19 -43.29 25.16
C ASN A 689 8.61 -43.28 24.57
N ILE A 690 8.76 -42.74 23.35
CA ILE A 690 10.03 -42.70 22.61
C ILE A 690 10.32 -41.28 22.15
N GLU A 691 11.53 -40.81 22.42
CA GLU A 691 12.08 -39.59 21.85
C GLU A 691 13.32 -39.91 21.01
N THR A 692 13.50 -39.22 19.89
CA THR A 692 14.66 -39.38 19.01
C THR A 692 15.49 -38.11 18.93
N THR A 693 16.75 -38.19 19.34
CA THR A 693 17.71 -37.08 19.29
C THR A 693 18.83 -37.40 18.32
N ARG A 694 19.12 -36.47 17.40
CA ARG A 694 20.24 -36.60 16.46
C ARG A 694 21.55 -36.26 17.17
N ILE A 695 22.53 -37.16 17.10
CA ILE A 695 23.87 -36.93 17.67
C ILE A 695 24.92 -37.09 16.57
N VAL A 696 25.91 -36.20 16.53
CA VAL A 696 26.92 -36.14 15.48
C VAL A 696 28.31 -36.30 16.08
N LYS A 697 29.04 -37.35 15.68
CA LYS A 697 30.46 -37.51 15.98
C LYS A 697 31.29 -37.00 14.80
N VAL A 698 32.15 -36.02 15.05
CA VAL A 698 33.10 -35.50 14.07
C VAL A 698 34.44 -36.25 14.16
N GLN A 699 35.22 -36.26 13.07
CA GLN A 699 36.51 -36.98 13.00
C GLN A 699 37.53 -36.45 14.00
#